data_AF-A0A2D6HFQ8-F1
#
_entry.id   AF-A0A2D6HFQ8-F1
#
_cell.length_a   1.000
_cell.length_b   1.000
_cell.length_c   1.000
_cell.angle_alpha   90.00
_cell.angle_beta   90.00
_cell.angle_gamma   90.00
#
_symmetry.space_group_name_H-M   'P 1'
#
loop_
_entity.id
_entity.type
_entity.pdbx_description
1 polymer ?
#
loop_
_entity_poly.entity_id
_entity_poly.type
_entity_poly.pdbx_seq_one_letter_code
_entity_poly.pdbx_strand_id
1 'polypeptide(L)'
;MDRAEPDRRAGCAGRPRGGRAPRARQGRHRSDLSDRRQGRRTGGGRGALGQPGDARGPGGLRCAPRRRGRPARRRRGGEARRPGGLRRGPAARGRGTGGEKGWRVSARYKLGIDVGGTFTDLFLWSSEGTVATTKALSTPADPSLGVLDGLRAAAAGEGLAVEELAGRVTTIVHGTTVTTNAALTRGGARTGLVTTAGVRDALEMRRGIREEQYDNRYRNIEPLVARHLRRCARGRLDYRGTELEELALEDVRDAARYLREQGVEAVAICFMNSFADPSHERAAAEIVRAELPDAFVSVSSELLPTIRFYNRLSTTVLNAYVGPILSGYLESLTEKLAGVGFAGTLLVMQSNGGVALPASVRERPATTLLSGPAGGPAAALAYVRPHGGDDCILADMGGTSFDATLVRGGAAAMYAESDLDRLRIALPMLAITTIGAGGGSIGWIDEGGLLRMGPRSAGALPGPACYGRGGEQATCTDANLLLGYLDPGFFAGGELALDVDQAAAAVRQGVAEPLGLDVEAAAAGMYRVINTNMAHGVREITVKRGVDPREFPLVVAGGAGALHACMIALELGLPSLVMPPTASVLCAVGMLRSDLAHDFLRSYVCRFSELDIGRVRRLYEEAAAHGAAQLAAEGIAAGRIEHTLHLDLRYAKQYHEVSVPVGIDVIERGDLEGIAALFHREHDRLYGYDLADGDTELELINLRVRSIGRTTKPPLVEIPAGGEDPGAALKGERRAFVPEEDGFADISVYDGHALCPGNVVTGPALIERADTTLFVSASFEARVDSHSSCLLTRKET
;
A
#
# COMPACT_ATOMS: atom_id res chain seq x y z
N MET A 1 40.23 36.93 -30.54
CA MET A 1 38.93 37.48 -30.97
C MET A 1 38.33 38.13 -29.72
N ASP A 2 38.70 39.34 -29.29
CA ASP A 2 38.66 40.67 -29.96
C ASP A 2 37.21 41.07 -30.29
N ARG A 3 36.64 42.23 -29.88
CA ARG A 3 37.07 43.48 -29.18
C ARG A 3 35.79 44.23 -28.67
N ALA A 4 35.75 45.18 -27.72
CA ALA A 4 36.74 45.81 -26.81
C ALA A 4 36.05 46.53 -25.60
N GLU A 5 36.81 47.41 -24.95
CA GLU A 5 36.63 48.36 -23.82
C GLU A 5 35.67 49.57 -24.00
N PRO A 6 35.53 50.52 -23.03
CA PRO A 6 36.12 50.66 -21.66
C PRO A 6 35.03 50.64 -20.55
N ASP A 7 35.13 51.10 -19.28
CA ASP A 7 36.05 51.86 -18.39
C ASP A 7 35.60 51.47 -16.92
N ARG A 8 36.31 51.49 -15.76
CA ARG A 8 37.36 52.35 -15.17
C ARG A 8 38.25 51.65 -14.12
N ARG A 9 39.45 52.25 -13.95
CA ARG A 9 40.21 52.62 -12.71
C ARG A 9 39.62 52.17 -11.34
N ALA A 10 40.39 51.74 -10.33
CA ALA A 10 41.85 51.59 -10.07
C ALA A 10 42.06 50.64 -8.84
N GLY A 11 43.25 50.19 -8.41
CA GLY A 11 44.64 50.32 -8.90
C GLY A 11 45.68 49.82 -7.85
N CYS A 12 46.90 49.45 -8.28
CA CYS A 12 48.05 48.92 -7.50
C CYS A 12 47.84 47.53 -6.82
N ALA A 13 48.67 46.48 -6.91
CA ALA A 13 50.12 46.23 -7.08
C ALA A 13 50.90 46.02 -5.76
N GLY A 14 51.68 44.94 -5.55
CA GLY A 14 51.81 43.66 -6.31
C GLY A 14 53.09 42.85 -5.99
N ARG A 15 53.16 41.59 -6.50
CA ARG A 15 54.36 40.76 -6.91
C ARG A 15 55.57 40.54 -5.93
N PRO A 16 56.45 39.51 -6.14
CA PRO A 16 56.23 38.13 -6.61
C PRO A 16 57.20 37.05 -6.00
N ARG A 17 57.06 35.76 -6.41
CA ARG A 17 58.04 34.63 -6.30
C ARG A 17 58.34 34.11 -4.86
N GLY A 18 58.72 32.84 -4.62
CA GLY A 18 58.60 31.62 -5.44
C GLY A 18 59.62 30.50 -5.14
N GLY A 19 59.20 29.22 -5.17
CA GLY A 19 60.00 28.08 -5.66
C GLY A 19 60.67 27.08 -4.68
N ARG A 20 60.61 25.79 -5.09
CA ARG A 20 61.42 24.60 -4.70
C ARG A 20 61.22 23.93 -3.32
N ALA A 21 61.26 22.59 -3.34
CA ALA A 21 61.48 21.68 -2.21
C ALA A 21 62.97 21.20 -2.20
N PRO A 22 63.47 20.51 -1.15
CA PRO A 22 63.45 19.03 -1.16
C PRO A 22 63.41 18.32 0.24
N ARG A 23 63.74 17.01 0.25
CA ARG A 23 63.49 15.95 1.26
C ARG A 23 64.33 15.95 2.57
N ALA A 24 63.67 15.53 3.67
CA ALA A 24 64.03 14.52 4.70
C ALA A 24 65.24 14.65 5.68
N ARG A 25 65.00 14.33 6.99
CA ARG A 25 65.60 13.17 7.73
C ARG A 25 65.19 13.00 9.23
N GLN A 26 64.87 11.76 9.62
CA GLN A 26 65.24 10.96 10.83
C GLN A 26 65.15 11.46 12.31
N GLY A 27 64.55 10.60 13.16
CA GLY A 27 64.74 10.41 14.63
C GLY A 27 63.66 9.43 15.16
N ARG A 28 63.89 8.23 15.72
CA ARG A 28 64.64 7.74 16.92
C ARG A 28 64.09 8.25 18.27
N HIS A 29 63.98 7.46 19.36
CA HIS A 29 63.78 6.01 19.62
C HIS A 29 63.66 5.78 21.16
N ARG A 30 62.88 4.78 21.66
CA ARG A 30 62.81 4.31 23.09
C ARG A 30 62.13 5.29 24.08
N SER A 31 61.57 4.90 25.24
CA SER A 31 61.17 3.61 25.88
C SER A 31 59.87 3.85 26.73
N ASP A 32 59.28 3.01 27.60
CA ASP A 32 59.73 1.83 28.39
C ASP A 32 58.55 0.98 28.96
N LEU A 33 58.86 -0.23 29.49
CA LEU A 33 58.08 -1.10 30.44
C LEU A 33 56.60 -1.47 30.11
N SER A 34 56.12 -2.73 29.99
CA SER A 34 56.13 -3.95 30.86
C SER A 34 55.20 -3.86 32.10
N ASP A 35 54.49 -4.89 32.59
CA ASP A 35 54.72 -6.36 32.54
C ASP A 35 53.41 -7.19 32.83
N ARG A 36 53.45 -8.52 32.58
CA ARG A 36 52.50 -9.61 32.97
C ARG A 36 51.12 -9.67 32.25
N ARG A 37 50.54 -10.86 31.98
CA ARG A 37 50.89 -12.26 32.35
C ARG A 37 50.51 -13.29 31.25
N GLN A 38 51.21 -14.44 31.23
CA GLN A 38 50.97 -15.62 30.35
C GLN A 38 50.13 -16.70 31.10
N GLY A 39 49.56 -17.76 30.50
CA GLY A 39 49.45 -18.20 29.09
C GLY A 39 49.31 -19.74 28.94
N ARG A 40 49.08 -20.25 27.71
CA ARG A 40 49.10 -21.68 27.22
C ARG A 40 48.08 -22.66 27.89
N ARG A 41 47.19 -23.39 27.18
CA ARG A 41 47.27 -24.42 26.09
C ARG A 41 47.58 -25.87 26.53
N THR A 42 46.94 -26.84 25.85
CA THR A 42 46.92 -28.32 26.02
C THR A 42 45.96 -28.86 27.10
N GLY A 43 45.26 -30.01 26.93
CA GLY A 43 45.03 -30.77 25.69
C GLY A 43 44.61 -32.25 25.88
N GLY A 44 43.40 -32.63 25.41
CA GLY A 44 42.97 -34.03 25.19
C GLY A 44 42.30 -34.75 26.37
N GLY A 45 41.45 -35.75 26.07
CA GLY A 45 40.84 -36.68 27.06
C GLY A 45 39.43 -37.16 26.69
N ARG A 46 39.23 -38.48 26.54
CA ARG A 46 37.91 -39.14 26.37
C ARG A 46 37.29 -39.45 27.74
N GLY A 47 35.96 -39.46 27.87
CA GLY A 47 35.28 -39.98 29.07
C GLY A 47 33.76 -40.10 28.91
N ALA A 48 33.20 -41.26 29.27
CA ALA A 48 31.77 -41.58 29.11
C ALA A 48 30.85 -40.81 30.08
N LEU A 49 29.59 -40.60 29.67
CA LEU A 49 28.48 -40.24 30.56
C LEU A 49 27.62 -41.46 30.85
N GLY A 50 27.27 -41.65 32.13
CA GLY A 50 26.29 -42.63 32.59
C GLY A 50 25.25 -41.95 33.50
N GLN A 51 24.01 -42.45 33.44
CA GLN A 51 22.97 -42.26 34.46
C GLN A 51 23.29 -43.14 35.71
N PRO A 52 22.57 -43.07 36.86
CA PRO A 52 21.24 -42.46 37.10
C PRO A 52 21.07 -41.70 38.46
N GLY A 53 19.84 -41.32 38.81
CA GLY A 53 19.42 -41.21 40.22
C GLY A 53 18.40 -40.12 40.60
N ASP A 54 17.27 -40.54 41.18
CA ASP A 54 16.18 -39.77 41.82
C ASP A 54 16.65 -38.78 42.94
N ALA A 55 15.84 -37.89 43.55
CA ALA A 55 14.40 -38.00 43.88
C ALA A 55 13.71 -36.72 44.41
N ARG A 56 12.36 -36.64 44.24
CA ARG A 56 11.35 -35.86 45.04
C ARG A 56 11.50 -34.30 45.03
N GLY A 57 10.48 -33.44 44.89
CA GLY A 57 9.01 -33.47 44.96
C GLY A 57 8.50 -32.25 45.81
N PRO A 58 7.20 -31.90 45.93
CA PRO A 58 5.98 -32.39 45.27
C PRO A 58 4.96 -31.29 44.78
N GLY A 59 3.90 -31.70 44.07
CA GLY A 59 2.69 -30.88 43.76
C GLY A 59 2.85 -29.84 42.64
N GLY A 60 1.83 -29.45 41.86
CA GLY A 60 0.41 -29.84 41.75
C GLY A 60 -0.36 -28.71 41.02
N LEU A 61 -1.39 -28.90 40.19
CA LEU A 61 -2.19 -30.06 39.75
C LEU A 61 -2.56 -29.89 38.26
N ARG A 62 -3.21 -30.88 37.62
CA ARG A 62 -3.92 -30.73 36.32
C ARG A 62 -5.22 -31.55 36.30
N CYS A 63 -6.25 -31.05 35.63
CA CYS A 63 -7.51 -31.76 35.39
C CYS A 63 -7.51 -32.47 34.01
N ALA A 64 -8.28 -33.57 33.91
CA ALA A 64 -8.42 -34.42 32.72
C ALA A 64 -9.89 -34.87 32.54
N PRO A 65 -10.32 -35.33 31.36
CA PRO A 65 -11.73 -35.27 30.94
C PRO A 65 -12.61 -36.46 31.39
N ARG A 66 -13.94 -36.26 31.33
CA ARG A 66 -14.96 -37.31 31.55
C ARG A 66 -15.52 -37.86 30.23
N ARG A 67 -16.00 -39.11 30.26
CA ARG A 67 -16.67 -39.84 29.16
C ARG A 67 -17.96 -40.51 29.67
N ARG A 68 -18.76 -41.02 28.72
CA ARG A 68 -20.03 -41.79 28.84
C ARG A 68 -21.30 -40.91 28.90
N GLY A 69 -22.42 -41.30 28.27
CA GLY A 69 -22.65 -42.54 27.51
C GLY A 69 -23.92 -42.56 26.63
N ARG A 70 -24.13 -43.68 25.94
CA ARG A 70 -25.30 -43.97 25.08
C ARG A 70 -26.48 -44.54 25.87
N PRO A 71 -27.69 -44.51 25.28
CA PRO A 71 -28.61 -45.65 25.31
C PRO A 71 -28.80 -46.30 23.92
N ALA A 72 -29.43 -47.48 23.90
CA ALA A 72 -30.02 -48.11 22.71
C ALA A 72 -31.58 -48.00 22.82
N ARG A 73 -32.48 -48.62 22.03
CA ARG A 73 -32.43 -49.81 21.16
C ARG A 73 -33.78 -49.92 20.43
N ARG A 74 -33.86 -50.36 19.16
CA ARG A 74 -34.91 -51.28 18.63
C ARG A 74 -34.66 -51.70 17.17
N ARG A 75 -35.34 -52.77 16.74
CA ARG A 75 -35.25 -53.42 15.42
C ARG A 75 -36.62 -53.51 14.75
N ARG A 76 -36.63 -53.41 13.42
CA ARG A 76 -37.31 -54.24 12.38
C ARG A 76 -36.60 -53.83 11.07
N GLY A 77 -36.20 -54.70 10.15
CA GLY A 77 -36.97 -55.80 9.56
C GLY A 77 -37.70 -55.23 8.34
N GLY A 78 -37.31 -55.44 7.08
CA GLY A 78 -36.14 -56.18 6.57
C GLY A 78 -36.57 -57.26 5.57
N GLU A 79 -36.53 -56.95 4.28
CA GLU A 79 -36.73 -57.91 3.18
C GLU A 79 -36.05 -57.38 1.90
N ALA A 80 -35.88 -58.21 0.87
CA ALA A 80 -35.08 -57.87 -0.31
C ALA A 80 -35.53 -58.57 -1.59
N ARG A 81 -35.43 -57.87 -2.74
CA ARG A 81 -35.06 -58.45 -4.06
C ARG A 81 -34.76 -57.35 -5.11
N ARG A 82 -34.00 -57.75 -6.13
CA ARG A 82 -33.58 -57.01 -7.35
C ARG A 82 -34.47 -57.44 -8.55
N PRO A 83 -34.21 -57.03 -9.81
CA PRO A 83 -34.05 -55.68 -10.38
C PRO A 83 -34.90 -55.48 -11.67
N GLY A 84 -34.89 -54.27 -12.25
CA GLY A 84 -35.31 -54.02 -13.64
C GLY A 84 -36.02 -52.67 -13.82
N GLY A 85 -35.88 -51.94 -14.93
CA GLY A 85 -35.04 -52.19 -16.11
C GLY A 85 -35.00 -50.97 -17.06
N LEU A 86 -34.09 -50.99 -18.04
CA LEU A 86 -33.90 -49.89 -19.02
C LEU A 86 -35.08 -49.75 -19.99
N ARG A 87 -35.48 -48.51 -20.31
CA ARG A 87 -36.10 -48.12 -21.59
C ARG A 87 -35.90 -46.63 -21.88
N ARG A 88 -35.80 -46.24 -23.16
CA ARG A 88 -35.48 -44.88 -23.64
C ARG A 88 -36.68 -44.23 -24.35
N GLY A 89 -36.88 -42.93 -24.11
CA GLY A 89 -37.59 -41.99 -24.99
C GLY A 89 -39.12 -42.14 -25.09
N PRO A 90 -39.79 -41.31 -25.92
CA PRO A 90 -39.26 -40.22 -26.75
C PRO A 90 -39.72 -38.81 -26.29
N ALA A 91 -39.29 -37.77 -27.01
CA ALA A 91 -39.79 -36.40 -26.83
C ALA A 91 -41.13 -36.17 -27.56
N ALA A 92 -42.03 -35.38 -26.96
CA ALA A 92 -43.24 -34.85 -27.60
C ALA A 92 -43.56 -33.43 -27.09
N ARG A 93 -44.15 -32.59 -27.95
CA ARG A 93 -44.38 -31.16 -27.67
C ARG A 93 -45.73 -30.93 -26.96
N GLY A 94 -45.71 -30.37 -25.76
CA GLY A 94 -46.90 -29.75 -25.13
C GLY A 94 -46.92 -28.24 -25.38
N ARG A 95 -48.07 -27.70 -25.82
CA ARG A 95 -48.28 -26.23 -25.86
C ARG A 95 -48.75 -25.76 -24.49
N GLY A 96 -48.30 -24.58 -24.07
CA GLY A 96 -48.44 -24.11 -22.70
C GLY A 96 -49.82 -23.60 -22.31
N THR A 97 -50.06 -23.59 -21.00
CA THR A 97 -51.10 -22.82 -20.30
C THR A 97 -50.39 -21.80 -19.40
N GLY A 98 -50.88 -20.56 -19.35
CA GLY A 98 -50.24 -19.48 -18.58
C GLY A 98 -50.48 -19.58 -17.08
N GLY A 99 -49.61 -18.90 -16.30
CA GLY A 99 -49.53 -19.01 -14.84
C GLY A 99 -48.26 -19.76 -14.44
N GLU A 100 -47.26 -19.18 -13.80
CA GLU A 100 -47.11 -17.79 -13.31
C GLU A 100 -45.75 -17.21 -13.77
N LYS A 101 -45.64 -15.88 -13.88
CA LYS A 101 -44.32 -15.23 -13.98
C LYS A 101 -43.66 -15.24 -12.61
N GLY A 102 -43.06 -16.38 -12.25
CA GLY A 102 -42.16 -16.44 -11.10
C GLY A 102 -41.06 -15.40 -11.27
N TRP A 103 -41.04 -14.40 -10.40
CA TRP A 103 -40.03 -13.35 -10.39
C TRP A 103 -38.68 -13.99 -10.07
N ARG A 104 -37.86 -14.25 -11.10
CA ARG A 104 -36.42 -14.45 -10.91
C ARG A 104 -35.93 -13.20 -10.19
N VAL A 105 -35.50 -13.36 -8.94
CA VAL A 105 -34.87 -12.29 -8.18
C VAL A 105 -33.59 -11.96 -8.92
N SER A 106 -33.59 -10.85 -9.67
CA SER A 106 -32.46 -10.46 -10.49
C SER A 106 -31.21 -10.31 -9.63
N ALA A 107 -30.11 -10.92 -10.08
CA ALA A 107 -28.80 -10.80 -9.45
C ALA A 107 -28.50 -9.36 -9.04
N ARG A 108 -28.04 -9.19 -7.79
CA ARG A 108 -27.56 -7.92 -7.25
C ARG A 108 -26.05 -7.92 -7.32
N TYR A 109 -25.48 -6.83 -7.81
CA TYR A 109 -24.05 -6.73 -8.02
C TYR A 109 -23.37 -5.82 -6.99
N LYS A 110 -22.06 -6.02 -6.84
CA LYS A 110 -21.11 -5.10 -6.21
C LYS A 110 -19.91 -4.95 -7.13
N LEU A 111 -19.30 -3.77 -7.13
CA LEU A 111 -18.24 -3.44 -8.07
C LEU A 111 -17.08 -2.73 -7.35
N GLY A 112 -15.90 -3.34 -7.36
CA GLY A 112 -14.64 -2.70 -6.98
C GLY A 112 -14.00 -2.06 -8.20
N ILE A 113 -13.46 -0.85 -8.07
CA ILE A 113 -12.89 -0.07 -9.19
C ILE A 113 -11.61 0.65 -8.74
N ASP A 114 -10.45 0.24 -9.24
CA ASP A 114 -9.19 0.96 -9.02
C ASP A 114 -8.78 1.74 -10.28
N VAL A 115 -8.63 3.07 -10.16
CA VAL A 115 -8.22 3.95 -11.26
C VAL A 115 -6.73 4.26 -11.13
N GLY A 116 -5.91 3.41 -11.75
CA GLY A 116 -4.47 3.57 -11.88
C GLY A 116 -4.06 4.49 -13.04
N GLY A 117 -2.75 4.75 -13.15
CA GLY A 117 -2.20 5.66 -14.17
C GLY A 117 -2.18 5.11 -15.60
N THR A 118 -2.41 3.81 -15.81
CA THR A 118 -2.45 3.15 -17.14
C THR A 118 -3.78 2.47 -17.41
N PHE A 119 -4.29 1.73 -16.43
CA PHE A 119 -5.52 0.97 -16.53
C PHE A 119 -6.47 1.33 -15.39
N THR A 120 -7.77 1.24 -15.69
CA THR A 120 -8.84 1.19 -14.70
C THR A 120 -9.24 -0.27 -14.54
N ASP A 121 -9.14 -0.79 -13.33
CA ASP A 121 -9.31 -2.19 -13.00
C ASP A 121 -10.62 -2.42 -12.24
N LEU A 122 -11.47 -3.28 -12.78
CA LEU A 122 -12.81 -3.54 -12.26
C LEU A 122 -12.97 -5.00 -11.83
N PHE A 123 -13.56 -5.18 -10.66
CA PHE A 123 -13.97 -6.48 -10.12
C PHE A 123 -15.46 -6.47 -9.80
N LEU A 124 -16.24 -7.18 -10.61
CA LEU A 124 -17.68 -7.36 -10.46
C LEU A 124 -17.96 -8.65 -9.67
N TRP A 125 -18.80 -8.55 -8.64
CA TRP A 125 -19.30 -9.69 -7.87
C TRP A 125 -20.83 -9.73 -7.88
N SER A 126 -21.40 -10.90 -8.13
CA SER A 126 -22.85 -11.15 -8.13
C SER A 126 -23.31 -11.84 -6.85
N SER A 127 -24.53 -11.53 -6.41
CA SER A 127 -25.23 -12.24 -5.33
C SER A 127 -25.48 -13.73 -5.63
N GLU A 128 -25.37 -14.16 -6.89
CA GLU A 128 -25.46 -15.57 -7.30
C GLU A 128 -24.09 -16.29 -7.24
N GLY A 129 -23.02 -15.59 -6.87
CA GLY A 129 -21.67 -16.15 -6.73
C GLY A 129 -20.80 -16.06 -7.98
N THR A 130 -21.29 -15.50 -9.09
CA THR A 130 -20.44 -15.18 -10.25
C THR A 130 -19.50 -14.02 -9.94
N VAL A 131 -18.31 -14.06 -10.55
CA VAL A 131 -17.31 -13.00 -10.53
C VAL A 131 -16.83 -12.72 -11.94
N ALA A 132 -16.62 -11.45 -12.26
CA ALA A 132 -16.01 -11.02 -13.51
C ALA A 132 -14.92 -9.98 -13.23
N THR A 133 -13.89 -9.98 -14.06
CA THR A 133 -12.83 -8.97 -14.06
C THR A 133 -12.87 -8.22 -15.38
N THR A 134 -12.54 -6.94 -15.38
CA THR A 134 -12.54 -6.11 -16.59
C THR A 134 -11.49 -5.03 -16.45
N LYS A 135 -10.70 -4.83 -17.51
CA LYS A 135 -9.57 -3.90 -17.54
C LYS A 135 -9.81 -2.90 -18.67
N ALA A 136 -9.96 -1.62 -18.33
CA ALA A 136 -10.13 -0.53 -19.30
C ALA A 136 -8.85 0.31 -19.34
N LEU A 137 -8.59 0.99 -20.46
CA LEU A 137 -7.55 2.02 -20.51
C LEU A 137 -7.96 3.20 -19.62
N SER A 138 -7.05 3.69 -18.80
CA SER A 138 -7.29 4.94 -18.06
C SER A 138 -7.36 6.12 -19.03
N THR A 139 -8.25 7.07 -18.73
CA THR A 139 -8.43 8.31 -19.50
C THR A 139 -7.92 9.48 -18.65
N PRO A 140 -6.64 9.91 -18.72
CA PRO A 140 -6.07 10.82 -17.73
C PRO A 140 -6.70 12.21 -17.69
N ALA A 141 -7.29 12.66 -18.81
CA ALA A 141 -7.99 13.95 -18.90
C ALA A 141 -9.37 13.95 -18.22
N ASP A 142 -10.02 12.78 -18.11
CA ASP A 142 -11.26 12.58 -17.37
C ASP A 142 -11.37 11.11 -16.95
N PRO A 143 -10.81 10.73 -15.78
CA PRO A 143 -10.75 9.33 -15.39
C PRO A 143 -12.12 8.70 -15.09
N SER A 144 -13.18 9.51 -14.96
CA SER A 144 -14.54 9.00 -14.77
C SER A 144 -15.14 8.43 -16.06
N LEU A 145 -14.60 8.78 -17.24
CA LEU A 145 -14.93 8.11 -18.49
C LEU A 145 -14.39 6.67 -18.49
N GLY A 146 -13.14 6.45 -18.07
CA GLY A 146 -12.56 5.10 -17.94
C GLY A 146 -13.34 4.21 -16.97
N VAL A 147 -13.93 4.79 -15.93
CA VAL A 147 -14.86 4.09 -15.01
C VAL A 147 -16.16 3.68 -15.73
N LEU A 148 -16.76 4.56 -16.54
CA LEU A 148 -17.95 4.20 -17.33
C LEU A 148 -17.64 3.20 -18.46
N ASP A 149 -16.49 3.29 -19.12
CA ASP A 149 -16.10 2.35 -20.17
C ASP A 149 -15.81 0.96 -19.62
N GLY A 150 -15.18 0.88 -18.44
CA GLY A 150 -15.10 -0.36 -17.67
C GLY A 150 -16.46 -0.93 -17.29
N LEU A 151 -17.41 -0.08 -16.85
CA LEU A 151 -18.77 -0.51 -16.52
C LEU A 151 -19.56 -1.00 -17.77
N ARG A 152 -19.35 -0.38 -18.93
CA ARG A 152 -19.91 -0.82 -20.22
C ARG A 152 -19.36 -2.18 -20.64
N ALA A 153 -18.05 -2.39 -20.52
CA ALA A 153 -17.40 -3.66 -20.83
C ALA A 153 -17.85 -4.77 -19.87
N ALA A 154 -17.98 -4.47 -18.56
CA ALA A 154 -18.53 -5.41 -17.58
C ALA A 154 -20.01 -5.78 -17.87
N ALA A 155 -20.83 -4.80 -18.26
CA ALA A 155 -22.21 -5.04 -18.69
C ALA A 155 -22.29 -5.92 -19.94
N ALA A 156 -21.44 -5.66 -20.94
CA ALA A 156 -21.35 -6.48 -22.15
C ALA A 156 -20.93 -7.93 -21.84
N GLY A 157 -20.01 -8.14 -20.89
CA GLY A 157 -19.60 -9.47 -20.42
C GLY A 157 -20.73 -10.27 -19.75
N GLU A 158 -21.59 -9.60 -18.98
CA GLU A 158 -22.81 -10.20 -18.39
C GLU A 158 -23.98 -10.28 -19.41
N GLY A 159 -23.82 -9.78 -20.64
CA GLY A 159 -24.87 -9.74 -21.66
C GLY A 159 -25.99 -8.73 -21.39
N LEU A 160 -25.72 -7.69 -20.61
CA LEU A 160 -26.66 -6.67 -20.16
C LEU A 160 -26.43 -5.31 -20.84
N ALA A 161 -27.45 -4.45 -20.86
CA ALA A 161 -27.25 -3.02 -21.08
C ALA A 161 -26.53 -2.39 -19.87
N VAL A 162 -25.78 -1.30 -20.08
CA VAL A 162 -25.02 -0.66 -19.00
C VAL A 162 -25.95 -0.10 -17.91
N GLU A 163 -27.13 0.38 -18.31
CA GLU A 163 -28.18 0.87 -17.41
C GLU A 163 -28.85 -0.28 -16.63
N GLU A 164 -28.96 -1.46 -17.24
CA GLU A 164 -29.52 -2.67 -16.61
C GLU A 164 -28.54 -3.26 -15.58
N LEU A 165 -27.24 -3.22 -15.84
CA LEU A 165 -26.23 -3.55 -14.83
C LEU A 165 -26.21 -2.49 -13.71
N ALA A 166 -26.09 -1.20 -14.06
CA ALA A 166 -25.98 -0.10 -13.10
C ALA A 166 -27.17 -0.05 -12.11
N GLY A 167 -28.40 -0.24 -12.59
CA GLY A 167 -29.61 -0.35 -11.76
C GLY A 167 -29.65 -1.58 -10.84
N ARG A 168 -28.73 -2.54 -11.01
CA ARG A 168 -28.56 -3.73 -10.14
C ARG A 168 -27.31 -3.67 -9.25
N VAL A 169 -26.39 -2.73 -9.47
CA VAL A 169 -25.22 -2.54 -8.59
C VAL A 169 -25.67 -1.87 -7.29
N THR A 170 -25.51 -2.58 -6.18
CA THR A 170 -25.88 -2.12 -4.83
C THR A 170 -24.77 -1.31 -4.16
N THR A 171 -23.51 -1.54 -4.54
CA THR A 171 -22.34 -0.86 -3.97
C THR A 171 -21.24 -0.77 -5.01
N ILE A 172 -20.72 0.44 -5.21
CA ILE A 172 -19.44 0.67 -5.90
C ILE A 172 -18.44 1.08 -4.81
N VAL A 173 -17.27 0.43 -4.77
CA VAL A 173 -16.13 0.90 -3.98
C VAL A 173 -15.01 1.26 -4.93
N HIS A 174 -14.52 2.50 -4.80
CA HIS A 174 -13.70 3.12 -5.82
C HIS A 174 -12.40 3.71 -5.24
N GLY A 175 -11.26 3.20 -5.69
CA GLY A 175 -9.94 3.79 -5.47
C GLY A 175 -9.48 4.61 -6.68
N THR A 176 -8.70 5.65 -6.42
CA THR A 176 -8.25 6.58 -7.46
C THR A 176 -6.87 7.13 -7.17
N THR A 177 -6.03 7.19 -8.19
CA THR A 177 -4.72 7.85 -8.13
C THR A 177 -4.78 9.36 -8.40
N VAL A 178 -5.96 9.95 -8.67
CA VAL A 178 -6.12 11.35 -9.12
C VAL A 178 -5.41 12.38 -8.22
N THR A 179 -5.63 12.33 -6.89
CA THR A 179 -4.98 13.26 -5.94
C THR A 179 -3.47 13.04 -5.83
N THR A 180 -3.05 11.77 -5.87
CA THR A 180 -1.63 11.37 -5.85
C THR A 180 -0.93 11.90 -7.09
N ASN A 181 -1.53 11.71 -8.27
CA ASN A 181 -1.00 12.18 -9.55
C ASN A 181 -0.94 13.72 -9.58
N ALA A 182 -1.98 14.44 -9.14
CA ALA A 182 -1.98 15.90 -9.08
C ALA A 182 -0.89 16.47 -8.15
N ALA A 183 -0.63 15.81 -7.02
CA ALA A 183 0.45 16.18 -6.11
C ALA A 183 1.85 15.90 -6.71
N LEU A 184 2.04 14.77 -7.40
CA LEU A 184 3.29 14.41 -8.06
C LEU A 184 3.61 15.30 -9.27
N THR A 185 2.64 15.54 -10.16
CA THR A 185 2.83 16.35 -11.38
C THR A 185 2.83 17.85 -11.13
N ARG A 186 2.54 18.28 -9.89
CA ARG A 186 2.32 19.69 -9.50
C ARG A 186 1.16 20.35 -10.25
N GLY A 187 0.17 19.55 -10.65
CA GLY A 187 -1.08 19.98 -11.28
C GLY A 187 -2.22 20.28 -10.31
N GLY A 188 -1.94 20.53 -9.03
CA GLY A 188 -2.94 20.88 -8.01
C GLY A 188 -3.42 22.34 -8.07
N ALA A 189 -4.45 22.64 -7.29
CA ALA A 189 -5.13 23.93 -7.26
C ALA A 189 -4.23 25.07 -6.77
N ARG A 190 -4.41 26.29 -7.30
CA ARG A 190 -3.67 27.50 -6.91
C ARG A 190 -4.00 27.84 -5.45
N THR A 191 -3.14 27.40 -4.55
CA THR A 191 -3.42 27.37 -3.10
C THR A 191 -2.80 28.57 -2.38
N GLY A 192 -3.56 29.16 -1.46
CA GLY A 192 -3.12 30.14 -0.47
C GLY A 192 -2.86 29.51 0.90
N LEU A 193 -2.04 30.17 1.72
CA LEU A 193 -1.82 29.81 3.12
C LEU A 193 -2.09 31.02 4.00
N VAL A 194 -2.95 30.85 5.01
CA VAL A 194 -3.12 31.80 6.12
C VAL A 194 -2.55 31.15 7.38
N THR A 195 -1.60 31.84 8.02
CA THR A 195 -0.91 31.34 9.22
C THR A 195 -0.71 32.42 10.27
N THR A 196 -0.16 32.09 11.44
CA THR A 196 0.13 33.08 12.49
C THR A 196 1.28 33.99 12.06
N ALA A 197 1.27 35.24 12.53
CA ALA A 197 2.37 36.19 12.35
C ALA A 197 3.73 35.59 12.75
N GLY A 198 4.72 35.75 11.88
CA GLY A 198 6.11 35.30 12.08
C GLY A 198 6.45 33.88 11.60
N VAL A 199 5.48 33.00 11.29
CA VAL A 199 5.77 31.57 10.99
C VAL A 199 5.47 31.12 9.55
N ARG A 200 5.07 32.01 8.63
CA ARG A 200 4.72 31.65 7.23
C ARG A 200 5.80 30.96 6.42
N ASP A 201 7.06 31.15 6.79
CA ASP A 201 8.21 30.60 6.08
C ASP A 201 8.59 29.20 6.60
N ALA A 202 7.93 28.70 7.65
CA ALA A 202 8.08 27.33 8.14
C ALA A 202 7.71 26.26 7.10
N LEU A 203 6.84 26.57 6.14
CA LEU A 203 6.54 25.67 5.02
C LEU A 203 7.77 25.45 4.11
N GLU A 204 8.64 26.45 3.99
CA GLU A 204 9.83 26.45 3.12
C GLU A 204 11.09 26.03 3.89
N MET A 205 11.22 26.45 5.14
CA MET A 205 12.28 25.99 6.07
C MET A 205 12.08 24.52 6.51
N ARG A 206 10.86 23.99 6.37
CA ARG A 206 10.46 22.63 6.74
C ARG A 206 10.85 22.29 8.19
N ARG A 207 11.62 21.22 8.41
CA ARG A 207 12.21 20.84 9.71
C ARG A 207 13.67 21.32 9.87
N GLY A 208 14.24 22.04 8.89
CA GLY A 208 15.69 22.35 8.82
C GLY A 208 16.60 21.15 8.51
N ILE A 209 16.02 19.96 8.30
CA ILE A 209 16.73 18.72 8.00
C ILE A 209 17.18 18.73 6.53
N ARG A 210 18.45 18.39 6.28
CA ARG A 210 18.93 18.02 4.94
C ARG A 210 18.62 16.55 4.69
N GLU A 211 17.93 16.26 3.59
CA GLU A 211 17.67 14.89 3.13
C GLU A 211 19.00 14.24 2.70
N GLU A 212 19.67 14.82 1.71
CA GLU A 212 21.08 14.53 1.42
C GLU A 212 21.99 15.35 2.32
N GLN A 213 22.53 14.73 3.38
CA GLN A 213 23.35 15.42 4.37
C GLN A 213 24.69 15.91 3.81
N TYR A 214 25.28 15.15 2.88
CA TYR A 214 26.63 15.36 2.37
C TYR A 214 26.70 16.14 1.04
N ASP A 215 25.66 16.12 0.19
CA ASP A 215 25.64 16.96 -1.00
C ASP A 215 25.21 18.41 -0.67
N ASN A 216 26.20 19.29 -0.62
CA ASN A 216 25.98 20.72 -0.41
C ASN A 216 25.35 21.45 -1.62
N ARG A 217 25.11 20.76 -2.74
CA ARG A 217 24.34 21.28 -3.89
C ARG A 217 22.86 20.86 -3.86
N TYR A 218 22.49 19.91 -3.01
CA TYR A 218 21.16 19.35 -2.97
C TYR A 218 20.12 20.41 -2.63
N ARG A 219 19.19 20.65 -3.54
CA ARG A 219 18.15 21.68 -3.38
C ARG A 219 17.00 21.14 -2.55
N ASN A 220 16.52 21.95 -1.60
CA ASN A 220 15.26 21.69 -0.92
C ASN A 220 14.11 21.69 -1.94
N ILE A 221 13.03 20.98 -1.61
CA ILE A 221 11.80 20.93 -2.41
C ILE A 221 11.13 22.32 -2.49
N GLU A 222 10.58 22.66 -3.65
CA GLU A 222 9.72 23.83 -3.81
C GLU A 222 8.35 23.59 -3.14
N PRO A 223 7.91 24.45 -2.21
CA PRO A 223 6.63 24.28 -1.53
C PRO A 223 5.42 24.59 -2.43
N LEU A 224 4.35 23.81 -2.28
CA LEU A 224 3.10 23.93 -3.05
C LEU A 224 2.44 25.31 -3.00
N VAL A 225 2.69 26.09 -1.94
CA VAL A 225 2.24 27.48 -1.82
C VAL A 225 3.42 28.41 -2.04
N ALA A 226 3.41 29.14 -3.17
CA ALA A 226 4.38 30.18 -3.48
C ALA A 226 4.37 31.28 -2.40
N ARG A 227 5.55 31.81 -2.04
CA ARG A 227 5.71 32.67 -0.85
C ARG A 227 4.82 33.91 -0.81
N HIS A 228 4.46 34.49 -1.97
CA HIS A 228 3.56 35.64 -2.03
C HIS A 228 2.11 35.31 -1.60
N LEU A 229 1.68 34.05 -1.76
CA LEU A 229 0.38 33.53 -1.33
C LEU A 229 0.38 33.06 0.15
N ARG A 230 1.48 33.25 0.88
CA ARG A 230 1.58 32.96 2.33
C ARG A 230 1.34 34.23 3.15
N ARG A 231 0.11 34.37 3.63
CA ARG A 231 -0.38 35.49 4.43
C ARG A 231 -0.31 35.18 5.93
N CYS A 232 -0.33 36.22 6.74
CA CYS A 232 -0.26 36.13 8.20
C CYS A 232 -1.41 36.91 8.85
N ALA A 233 -1.92 36.41 9.97
CA ALA A 233 -2.71 37.18 10.92
C ALA A 233 -1.99 37.29 12.28
N ARG A 234 -2.12 38.44 12.96
CA ARG A 234 -1.75 38.60 14.37
C ARG A 234 -2.72 37.85 15.29
N GLY A 235 -2.28 37.57 16.51
CA GLY A 235 -2.92 36.65 17.43
C GLY A 235 -1.94 35.54 17.85
N ARG A 236 -2.08 35.04 19.08
CA ARG A 236 -1.16 34.08 19.66
C ARG A 236 -1.82 33.23 20.73
N LEU A 237 -1.67 31.92 20.61
CA LEU A 237 -1.94 30.94 21.66
C LEU A 237 -0.62 30.40 22.24
N ASP A 238 -0.58 30.18 23.56
CA ASP A 238 0.51 29.47 24.23
C ASP A 238 0.46 27.96 23.95
N TYR A 239 1.40 27.18 24.52
CA TYR A 239 1.45 25.72 24.29
C TYR A 239 0.31 24.93 24.96
N ARG A 240 -0.44 25.55 25.87
CA ARG A 240 -1.63 25.00 26.54
C ARG A 240 -2.94 25.40 25.86
N GLY A 241 -2.90 26.29 24.86
CA GLY A 241 -4.07 26.89 24.22
C GLY A 241 -4.60 28.15 24.93
N THR A 242 -3.86 28.73 25.87
CA THR A 242 -4.21 30.02 26.49
C THR A 242 -3.88 31.16 25.54
N GLU A 243 -4.82 32.08 25.34
CA GLU A 243 -4.63 33.26 24.50
C GLU A 243 -3.64 34.25 25.13
N LEU A 244 -2.68 34.71 24.33
CA LEU A 244 -1.65 35.71 24.67
C LEU A 244 -1.81 37.00 23.86
N GLU A 245 -2.45 36.91 22.69
CA GLU A 245 -2.78 38.01 21.77
C GLU A 245 -4.06 37.59 21.03
N GLU A 246 -5.08 38.46 21.01
CA GLU A 246 -6.36 38.22 20.32
C GLU A 246 -6.15 38.10 18.79
N LEU A 247 -6.97 37.26 18.13
CA LEU A 247 -6.93 37.13 16.66
C LEU A 247 -7.33 38.44 15.97
N ALA A 248 -6.42 39.03 15.21
CA ALA A 248 -6.71 40.22 14.42
C ALA A 248 -7.59 39.87 13.20
N LEU A 249 -8.91 39.94 13.36
CA LEU A 249 -9.89 39.57 12.33
C LEU A 249 -9.72 40.35 11.00
N GLU A 250 -9.30 41.61 11.06
CA GLU A 250 -8.98 42.40 9.85
C GLU A 250 -7.77 41.87 9.10
N ASP A 251 -6.74 41.32 9.78
CA ASP A 251 -5.59 40.70 9.08
C ASP A 251 -6.05 39.46 8.28
N VAL A 252 -7.07 38.74 8.78
CA VAL A 252 -7.68 37.61 8.06
C VAL A 252 -8.50 38.10 6.87
N ARG A 253 -9.26 39.19 7.02
CA ARG A 253 -9.99 39.82 5.89
C ARG A 253 -9.03 40.32 4.82
N ASP A 254 -7.93 40.99 5.19
CA ASP A 254 -6.88 41.42 4.26
C ASP A 254 -6.15 40.24 3.60
N ALA A 255 -5.90 39.16 4.35
CA ALA A 255 -5.38 37.92 3.77
C ALA A 255 -6.34 37.32 2.74
N ALA A 256 -7.63 37.21 3.08
CA ALA A 256 -8.66 36.66 2.20
C ALA A 256 -8.85 37.51 0.93
N ARG A 257 -9.07 38.83 1.08
CA ARG A 257 -9.21 39.76 -0.05
C ARG A 257 -8.02 39.69 -1.01
N TYR A 258 -6.80 39.68 -0.48
CA TYR A 258 -5.59 39.52 -1.29
C TYR A 258 -5.52 38.16 -2.02
N LEU A 259 -5.89 37.05 -1.35
CA LEU A 259 -5.90 35.73 -1.99
C LEU A 259 -6.96 35.66 -3.11
N ARG A 260 -8.13 36.30 -2.93
CA ARG A 260 -9.15 36.46 -3.98
C ARG A 260 -8.63 37.26 -5.18
N GLU A 261 -7.97 38.38 -4.94
CA GLU A 261 -7.30 39.17 -5.99
C GLU A 261 -6.20 38.40 -6.73
N GLN A 262 -5.59 37.41 -6.07
CA GLN A 262 -4.63 36.49 -6.67
C GLN A 262 -5.29 35.27 -7.35
N GLY A 263 -6.62 35.18 -7.43
CA GLY A 263 -7.31 34.05 -8.08
C GLY A 263 -6.98 32.69 -7.43
N VAL A 264 -7.02 32.65 -6.10
CA VAL A 264 -6.73 31.45 -5.30
C VAL A 264 -7.97 30.57 -5.20
N GLU A 265 -7.80 29.29 -5.54
CA GLU A 265 -8.86 28.27 -5.65
C GLU A 265 -9.03 27.47 -4.34
N ALA A 266 -8.01 27.46 -3.48
CA ALA A 266 -8.02 26.74 -2.21
C ALA A 266 -7.20 27.49 -1.14
N VAL A 267 -7.63 27.44 0.13
CA VAL A 267 -6.96 28.11 1.24
C VAL A 267 -6.69 27.13 2.39
N ALA A 268 -5.42 26.95 2.72
CA ALA A 268 -4.98 26.28 3.94
C ALA A 268 -4.91 27.27 5.10
N ILE A 269 -5.51 26.93 6.24
CA ILE A 269 -5.44 27.72 7.48
C ILE A 269 -4.70 26.89 8.54
N CYS A 270 -3.54 27.36 8.98
CA CYS A 270 -2.72 26.67 9.99
C CYS A 270 -2.02 27.67 10.91
N PHE A 271 -2.56 27.85 12.12
CA PHE A 271 -2.04 28.71 13.18
C PHE A 271 -1.17 27.94 14.17
N MET A 272 -0.30 28.66 14.89
CA MET A 272 0.51 28.07 15.94
C MET A 272 -0.38 27.63 17.12
N ASN A 273 -0.08 26.47 17.71
CA ASN A 273 -0.79 25.89 18.86
C ASN A 273 -2.31 25.62 18.72
N SER A 274 -2.88 25.74 17.51
CA SER A 274 -4.29 25.45 17.21
C SER A 274 -4.77 24.02 17.47
N PHE A 275 -3.85 23.10 17.80
CA PHE A 275 -4.19 21.75 18.28
C PHE A 275 -4.67 21.75 19.75
N ALA A 276 -4.34 22.78 20.52
CA ALA A 276 -4.70 22.91 21.94
C ALA A 276 -5.99 23.73 22.13
N ASP A 277 -6.16 24.81 21.36
CA ASP A 277 -7.44 25.49 21.17
C ASP A 277 -7.65 25.84 19.67
N PRO A 278 -8.71 25.34 19.01
CA PRO A 278 -9.03 25.66 17.61
C PRO A 278 -9.73 27.02 17.40
N SER A 279 -10.05 27.78 18.44
CA SER A 279 -10.85 29.02 18.38
C SER A 279 -10.43 29.98 17.25
N HIS A 280 -9.15 30.33 17.19
CA HIS A 280 -8.61 31.25 16.18
C HIS A 280 -8.75 30.70 14.76
N GLU A 281 -8.53 29.41 14.55
CA GLU A 281 -8.64 28.81 13.22
C GLU A 281 -10.09 28.74 12.73
N ARG A 282 -11.05 28.52 13.63
CA ARG A 282 -12.49 28.54 13.30
C ARG A 282 -12.94 29.94 12.87
N ALA A 283 -12.64 30.95 13.68
CA ALA A 283 -12.96 32.35 13.35
C ALA A 283 -12.29 32.80 12.04
N ALA A 284 -11.06 32.35 11.77
CA ALA A 284 -10.39 32.60 10.50
C ALA A 284 -11.07 31.86 9.33
N ALA A 285 -11.50 30.62 9.51
CA ALA A 285 -12.19 29.84 8.49
C ALA A 285 -13.57 30.41 8.13
N GLU A 286 -14.32 30.93 9.10
CA GLU A 286 -15.58 31.65 8.86
C GLU A 286 -15.36 32.90 7.97
N ILE A 287 -14.34 33.70 8.27
CA ILE A 287 -13.98 34.89 7.48
C ILE A 287 -13.52 34.50 6.06
N VAL A 288 -12.66 33.49 5.91
CA VAL A 288 -12.18 33.05 4.60
C VAL A 288 -13.32 32.47 3.75
N ARG A 289 -14.22 31.66 4.33
CA ARG A 289 -15.42 31.13 3.64
C ARG A 289 -16.40 32.25 3.23
N ALA A 290 -16.46 33.36 3.96
CA ALA A 290 -17.29 34.52 3.61
C ALA A 290 -16.68 35.41 2.51
N GLU A 291 -15.35 35.58 2.49
CA GLU A 291 -14.65 36.40 1.48
C GLU A 291 -14.29 35.62 0.20
N LEU A 292 -14.14 34.29 0.27
CA LEU A 292 -13.94 33.40 -0.88
C LEU A 292 -14.93 32.21 -0.81
N PRO A 293 -16.22 32.41 -1.15
CA PRO A 293 -17.23 31.36 -1.05
C PRO A 293 -16.95 30.16 -1.97
N ASP A 294 -16.31 30.40 -3.12
CA ASP A 294 -15.99 29.37 -4.12
C ASP A 294 -14.67 28.60 -3.83
N ALA A 295 -13.88 29.04 -2.83
CA ALA A 295 -12.57 28.46 -2.56
C ALA A 295 -12.63 27.29 -1.57
N PHE A 296 -11.85 26.24 -1.83
CA PHE A 296 -11.77 25.08 -0.94
C PHE A 296 -10.96 25.41 0.33
N VAL A 297 -11.61 25.49 1.49
CA VAL A 297 -10.98 25.88 2.76
C VAL A 297 -10.64 24.65 3.61
N SER A 298 -9.34 24.43 3.86
CA SER A 298 -8.83 23.37 4.73
C SER A 298 -8.28 23.94 6.05
N VAL A 299 -8.81 23.48 7.18
CA VAL A 299 -8.47 24.00 8.51
C VAL A 299 -7.65 22.97 9.30
N SER A 300 -6.50 23.38 9.84
CA SER A 300 -5.52 22.42 10.37
C SER A 300 -5.95 21.70 11.65
N SER A 301 -6.76 22.35 12.48
CA SER A 301 -7.36 21.78 13.69
C SER A 301 -8.58 20.88 13.41
N GLU A 302 -9.21 21.02 12.24
CA GLU A 302 -10.28 20.11 11.77
C GLU A 302 -9.68 18.84 11.16
N LEU A 303 -8.61 18.98 10.36
CA LEU A 303 -7.94 17.90 9.64
C LEU A 303 -6.95 17.09 10.49
N LEU A 304 -6.05 17.77 11.23
CA LEU A 304 -4.92 17.14 11.92
C LEU A 304 -4.49 17.93 13.18
N PRO A 305 -5.31 17.99 14.25
CA PRO A 305 -4.97 18.67 15.50
C PRO A 305 -3.89 17.92 16.30
N THR A 306 -2.65 18.06 15.85
CA THR A 306 -1.43 17.50 16.46
C THR A 306 -0.41 18.58 16.78
N ILE A 307 0.42 18.39 17.81
CA ILE A 307 1.45 19.34 18.24
C ILE A 307 2.53 19.62 17.17
N ARG A 308 2.79 18.68 16.25
CA ARG A 308 3.87 18.75 15.26
C ARG A 308 3.56 19.78 14.15
N PHE A 309 3.90 21.06 14.40
CA PHE A 309 3.50 22.19 13.53
C PHE A 309 3.81 22.01 12.04
N TYR A 310 5.04 21.66 11.64
CA TYR A 310 5.35 21.46 10.21
C TYR A 310 4.54 20.30 9.58
N ASN A 311 4.29 19.23 10.32
CA ASN A 311 3.47 18.11 9.83
C ASN A 311 2.02 18.55 9.58
N ARG A 312 1.45 19.27 10.55
CA ARG A 312 0.10 19.84 10.46
C ARG A 312 -0.01 20.84 9.31
N LEU A 313 0.97 21.74 9.19
CA LEU A 313 1.09 22.73 8.12
C LEU A 313 1.19 22.08 6.72
N SER A 314 2.14 21.16 6.53
CA SER A 314 2.36 20.46 5.26
C SER A 314 1.14 19.63 4.84
N THR A 315 0.52 18.91 5.78
CA THR A 315 -0.68 18.10 5.51
C THR A 315 -1.89 18.98 5.15
N THR A 316 -2.09 20.12 5.84
CA THR A 316 -3.20 21.04 5.56
C THR A 316 -3.02 21.74 4.21
N VAL A 317 -1.79 22.10 3.86
CA VAL A 317 -1.45 22.63 2.52
C VAL A 317 -1.70 21.60 1.43
N LEU A 318 -1.27 20.34 1.61
CA LEU A 318 -1.57 19.25 0.68
C LEU A 318 -3.09 19.03 0.51
N ASN A 319 -3.84 19.01 1.62
CA ASN A 319 -5.29 18.80 1.61
C ASN A 319 -6.04 19.93 0.87
N ALA A 320 -5.62 21.18 1.03
CA ALA A 320 -6.13 22.29 0.23
C ALA A 320 -5.77 22.12 -1.26
N TYR A 321 -4.51 21.79 -1.56
CA TYR A 321 -3.96 21.71 -2.92
C TYR A 321 -4.62 20.65 -3.81
N VAL A 322 -5.03 19.50 -3.25
CA VAL A 322 -5.71 18.44 -4.02
C VAL A 322 -7.24 18.45 -3.89
N GLY A 323 -7.80 19.35 -3.06
CA GLY A 323 -9.22 19.38 -2.73
C GLY A 323 -10.16 19.67 -3.91
N PRO A 324 -10.02 20.80 -4.63
CA PRO A 324 -10.87 21.11 -5.77
C PRO A 324 -10.88 20.01 -6.84
N ILE A 325 -9.73 19.36 -7.07
CA ILE A 325 -9.59 18.29 -8.05
C ILE A 325 -10.35 17.03 -7.63
N LEU A 326 -10.25 16.62 -6.37
CA LEU A 326 -11.01 15.46 -5.89
C LEU A 326 -12.52 15.74 -5.85
N SER A 327 -12.92 16.94 -5.46
CA SER A 327 -14.33 17.35 -5.46
C SER A 327 -14.93 17.30 -6.86
N GLY A 328 -14.35 18.02 -7.83
CA GLY A 328 -14.85 18.03 -9.21
C GLY A 328 -14.83 16.64 -9.88
N TYR A 329 -13.81 15.83 -9.58
CA TYR A 329 -13.75 14.43 -10.03
C TYR A 329 -14.89 13.57 -9.45
N LEU A 330 -15.10 13.62 -8.13
CA LEU A 330 -16.17 12.87 -7.47
C LEU A 330 -17.56 13.41 -7.79
N GLU A 331 -17.70 14.68 -8.18
CA GLU A 331 -18.94 15.27 -8.68
C GLU A 331 -19.27 14.70 -10.05
N SER A 332 -18.36 14.84 -11.01
CA SER A 332 -18.57 14.34 -12.37
C SER A 332 -18.77 12.83 -12.41
N LEU A 333 -18.05 12.06 -11.58
CA LEU A 333 -18.27 10.61 -11.43
C LEU A 333 -19.67 10.29 -10.88
N THR A 334 -20.16 11.03 -9.87
CA THR A 334 -21.50 10.83 -9.30
C THR A 334 -22.59 11.14 -10.33
N GLU A 335 -22.47 12.25 -11.05
CA GLU A 335 -23.40 12.63 -12.12
C GLU A 335 -23.43 11.59 -13.25
N LYS A 336 -22.26 11.12 -13.70
CA LYS A 336 -22.12 10.11 -14.76
C LYS A 336 -22.70 8.76 -14.36
N LEU A 337 -22.51 8.32 -13.12
CA LEU A 337 -23.12 7.11 -12.58
C LEU A 337 -24.64 7.24 -12.48
N ALA A 338 -25.15 8.37 -11.97
CA ALA A 338 -26.59 8.64 -11.94
C ALA A 338 -27.21 8.70 -13.35
N GLY A 339 -26.47 9.25 -14.33
CA GLY A 339 -26.87 9.31 -15.74
C GLY A 339 -27.03 7.94 -16.41
N VAL A 340 -26.31 6.91 -15.96
CA VAL A 340 -26.53 5.50 -16.36
C VAL A 340 -27.46 4.74 -15.41
N GLY A 341 -28.18 5.43 -14.52
CA GLY A 341 -29.19 4.80 -13.65
C GLY A 341 -28.64 4.07 -12.41
N PHE A 342 -27.39 4.32 -12.01
CA PHE A 342 -26.88 3.80 -10.73
C PHE A 342 -27.58 4.48 -9.55
N ALA A 343 -28.15 3.66 -8.66
CA ALA A 343 -28.87 4.11 -7.45
C ALA A 343 -28.35 3.43 -6.17
N GLY A 344 -27.17 2.82 -6.22
CA GLY A 344 -26.51 2.18 -5.06
C GLY A 344 -25.63 3.15 -4.27
N THR A 345 -24.89 2.62 -3.29
CA THR A 345 -23.91 3.40 -2.53
C THR A 345 -22.57 3.47 -3.27
N LEU A 346 -22.07 4.67 -3.57
CA LEU A 346 -20.67 4.89 -3.93
C LEU A 346 -19.84 5.10 -2.65
N LEU A 347 -18.74 4.38 -2.52
CA LEU A 347 -17.74 4.53 -1.46
C LEU A 347 -16.37 4.78 -2.09
N VAL A 348 -15.54 5.62 -1.45
CA VAL A 348 -14.20 6.00 -1.93
C VAL A 348 -13.13 5.41 -1.01
N MET A 349 -12.07 4.88 -1.62
CA MET A 349 -10.96 4.20 -0.93
C MET A 349 -9.97 5.20 -0.31
N GLN A 350 -9.60 4.94 0.94
CA GLN A 350 -8.70 5.79 1.73
C GLN A 350 -7.36 5.09 2.02
N SER A 351 -6.33 5.90 2.24
CA SER A 351 -4.94 5.48 2.50
C SER A 351 -4.80 4.61 3.75
N ASN A 352 -5.77 4.68 4.68
CA ASN A 352 -5.83 3.87 5.90
C ASN A 352 -6.37 2.44 5.69
N GLY A 353 -6.68 2.04 4.44
CA GLY A 353 -7.28 0.74 4.10
C GLY A 353 -8.80 0.68 4.28
N GLY A 354 -9.41 1.75 4.78
CA GLY A 354 -10.85 1.91 4.91
C GLY A 354 -11.49 2.59 3.70
N VAL A 355 -12.81 2.68 3.75
CA VAL A 355 -13.63 3.39 2.76
C VAL A 355 -14.60 4.35 3.44
N ALA A 356 -15.03 5.38 2.74
CA ALA A 356 -16.01 6.35 3.26
C ALA A 356 -16.88 6.92 2.13
N LEU A 357 -17.98 7.62 2.45
CA LEU A 357 -18.79 8.29 1.43
C LEU A 357 -18.00 9.41 0.72
N PRO A 358 -18.30 9.71 -0.56
CA PRO A 358 -17.71 10.83 -1.29
C PRO A 358 -17.76 12.17 -0.55
N ALA A 359 -18.85 12.47 0.18
CA ALA A 359 -18.96 13.68 0.99
C ALA A 359 -17.89 13.75 2.10
N SER A 360 -17.80 12.69 2.92
CA SER A 360 -16.78 12.53 3.98
C SER A 360 -15.35 12.69 3.44
N VAL A 361 -15.10 12.20 2.22
CA VAL A 361 -13.79 12.23 1.58
C VAL A 361 -13.47 13.59 0.94
N ARG A 362 -14.46 14.34 0.43
CA ARG A 362 -14.25 15.72 -0.06
C ARG A 362 -13.83 16.69 1.04
N GLU A 363 -14.19 16.47 2.29
CA GLU A 363 -13.68 17.28 3.42
C GLU A 363 -12.18 17.02 3.71
N ARG A 364 -11.73 15.77 3.52
CA ARG A 364 -10.36 15.31 3.85
C ARG A 364 -9.69 14.62 2.67
N PRO A 365 -9.56 15.29 1.50
CA PRO A 365 -9.07 14.71 0.26
C PRO A 365 -7.65 14.16 0.36
N ALA A 366 -6.82 14.66 1.28
CA ALA A 366 -5.50 14.11 1.56
C ALA A 366 -5.53 12.65 2.07
N THR A 367 -6.68 12.14 2.56
CA THR A 367 -6.87 10.71 2.88
C THR A 367 -6.95 9.79 1.66
N THR A 368 -6.95 10.34 0.44
CA THR A 368 -6.85 9.54 -0.81
C THR A 368 -5.44 9.49 -1.40
N LEU A 369 -4.49 10.25 -0.84
CA LEU A 369 -3.09 10.20 -1.28
C LEU A 369 -2.54 8.80 -0.97
N LEU A 370 -2.02 8.12 -2.00
CA LEU A 370 -1.56 6.72 -1.94
C LEU A 370 -2.66 5.66 -1.66
N SER A 371 -3.95 5.93 -1.94
CA SER A 371 -5.04 4.98 -1.58
C SER A 371 -5.34 3.84 -2.57
N GLY A 372 -4.78 3.84 -3.79
CA GLY A 372 -4.96 2.74 -4.76
C GLY A 372 -4.54 1.35 -4.22
N PRO A 373 -3.24 1.13 -3.90
CA PRO A 373 -2.77 -0.15 -3.38
C PRO A 373 -3.29 -0.48 -1.97
N ALA A 374 -4.02 0.44 -1.31
CA ALA A 374 -4.55 0.22 0.03
C ALA A 374 -5.64 -0.85 0.09
N GLY A 375 -6.23 -1.25 -1.05
CA GLY A 375 -7.18 -2.36 -1.11
C GLY A 375 -6.51 -3.72 -0.95
N GLY A 376 -5.32 -3.88 -1.54
CA GLY A 376 -4.60 -5.16 -1.67
C GLY A 376 -4.57 -6.02 -0.40
N PRO A 377 -4.18 -5.49 0.79
CA PRO A 377 -4.11 -6.29 2.02
C PRO A 377 -5.42 -6.96 2.45
N ALA A 378 -6.57 -6.33 2.21
CA ALA A 378 -7.87 -6.90 2.55
C ALA A 378 -8.28 -8.07 1.63
N ALA A 379 -7.72 -8.11 0.41
CA ALA A 379 -7.82 -9.27 -0.49
C ALA A 379 -6.73 -10.32 -0.20
N ALA A 380 -5.50 -9.91 0.08
CA ALA A 380 -4.40 -10.83 0.41
C ALA A 380 -4.74 -11.75 1.59
N LEU A 381 -5.26 -11.18 2.69
CA LEU A 381 -5.77 -11.96 3.82
C LEU A 381 -6.91 -12.93 3.46
N ALA A 382 -7.73 -12.57 2.48
CA ALA A 382 -8.84 -13.42 2.06
C ALA A 382 -8.38 -14.70 1.37
N TYR A 383 -7.28 -14.63 0.61
CA TYR A 383 -6.69 -15.78 -0.08
C TYR A 383 -5.68 -16.56 0.80
N VAL A 384 -5.14 -15.97 1.87
CA VAL A 384 -4.25 -16.67 2.81
C VAL A 384 -5.00 -17.42 3.92
N ARG A 385 -6.15 -16.92 4.38
CA ARG A 385 -6.98 -17.55 5.42
C ARG A 385 -7.45 -19.00 5.10
N PRO A 386 -7.80 -19.37 3.85
CA PRO A 386 -8.06 -20.75 3.46
C PRO A 386 -6.89 -21.72 3.73
N HIS A 387 -5.66 -21.21 3.74
CA HIS A 387 -4.44 -21.97 4.07
C HIS A 387 -4.07 -21.93 5.57
N GLY A 388 -4.93 -21.36 6.42
CA GLY A 388 -4.76 -21.33 7.88
C GLY A 388 -3.88 -20.21 8.42
N GLY A 389 -3.41 -19.27 7.59
CA GLY A 389 -2.65 -18.09 8.03
C GLY A 389 -3.52 -16.84 8.23
N ASP A 390 -3.05 -15.91 9.06
CA ASP A 390 -3.59 -14.54 9.17
C ASP A 390 -2.49 -13.47 8.97
N ASP A 391 -1.40 -13.90 8.34
CA ASP A 391 -0.11 -13.22 8.21
C ASP A 391 0.40 -13.42 6.78
N CYS A 392 0.82 -12.35 6.10
CA CYS A 392 1.43 -12.45 4.76
C CYS A 392 2.25 -11.22 4.39
N ILE A 393 3.14 -11.39 3.42
CA ILE A 393 3.68 -10.28 2.63
C ILE A 393 2.77 -10.16 1.39
N LEU A 394 2.38 -8.95 1.02
CA LEU A 394 1.79 -8.66 -0.29
C LEU A 394 2.83 -7.95 -1.16
N ALA A 395 2.93 -8.36 -2.43
CA ALA A 395 3.61 -7.62 -3.48
C ALA A 395 2.71 -7.49 -4.72
N ASP A 396 2.40 -6.27 -5.11
CA ASP A 396 1.69 -5.93 -6.34
C ASP A 396 2.68 -5.35 -7.36
N MET A 397 2.73 -5.87 -8.58
CA MET A 397 3.64 -5.39 -9.63
C MET A 397 2.89 -5.02 -10.92
N GLY A 398 2.82 -3.72 -11.18
CA GLY A 398 2.21 -3.15 -12.37
C GLY A 398 3.21 -2.86 -13.49
N GLY A 399 2.78 -2.00 -14.43
CA GLY A 399 3.64 -1.51 -15.52
C GLY A 399 4.74 -0.53 -15.07
N THR A 400 4.54 0.16 -13.94
CA THR A 400 5.40 1.28 -13.50
C THR A 400 6.01 1.12 -12.11
N SER A 401 5.36 0.36 -11.23
CA SER A 401 5.72 0.24 -9.81
C SER A 401 5.52 -1.16 -9.27
N PHE A 402 6.23 -1.41 -8.16
CA PHE A 402 6.13 -2.57 -7.31
C PHE A 402 5.78 -2.07 -5.90
N ASP A 403 4.61 -2.45 -5.41
CA ASP A 403 4.04 -1.98 -4.15
C ASP A 403 3.99 -3.14 -3.16
N ALA A 404 4.84 -3.05 -2.12
CA ALA A 404 5.00 -4.11 -1.13
C ALA A 404 4.47 -3.69 0.25
N THR A 405 3.82 -4.60 0.97
CA THR A 405 3.38 -4.35 2.35
C THR A 405 3.33 -5.62 3.20
N LEU A 406 3.59 -5.47 4.50
CA LEU A 406 3.53 -6.54 5.49
C LEU A 406 2.18 -6.52 6.22
N VAL A 407 1.54 -7.68 6.25
CA VAL A 407 0.30 -7.95 6.97
C VAL A 407 0.60 -8.94 8.09
N ARG A 408 0.24 -8.57 9.33
CA ARG A 408 0.51 -9.37 10.53
C ARG A 408 -0.69 -9.35 11.48
N GLY A 409 -1.08 -10.51 12.00
CA GLY A 409 -2.22 -10.64 12.93
C GLY A 409 -3.54 -10.13 12.35
N GLY A 410 -3.80 -10.40 11.06
CA GLY A 410 -5.03 -10.02 10.37
C GLY A 410 -5.15 -8.54 9.99
N ALA A 411 -4.08 -7.74 10.13
CA ALA A 411 -4.04 -6.32 9.76
C ALA A 411 -2.73 -5.93 9.06
N ALA A 412 -2.81 -5.00 8.10
CA ALA A 412 -1.60 -4.36 7.58
C ALA A 412 -1.05 -3.36 8.60
N ALA A 413 0.27 -3.26 8.70
CA ALA A 413 0.90 -2.23 9.53
C ALA A 413 0.50 -0.82 9.05
N MET A 414 0.48 0.16 9.96
CA MET A 414 0.12 1.55 9.67
C MET A 414 1.31 2.49 9.92
N TYR A 415 1.49 3.48 9.05
CA TYR A 415 2.34 4.64 9.27
C TYR A 415 1.53 5.82 9.85
N ALA A 416 2.15 6.57 10.76
CA ALA A 416 1.61 7.82 11.29
C ALA A 416 2.04 9.07 10.48
N GLU A 417 3.14 8.97 9.73
CA GLU A 417 3.62 9.96 8.77
C GLU A 417 4.35 9.29 7.61
N SER A 418 4.31 9.93 6.44
CA SER A 418 4.93 9.49 5.18
C SER A 418 5.29 10.70 4.31
N ASP A 419 5.99 10.50 3.19
CA ASP A 419 6.30 11.55 2.23
C ASP A 419 5.84 11.17 0.82
N LEU A 420 5.22 12.13 0.11
CA LEU A 420 4.85 12.02 -1.30
C LEU A 420 5.70 13.03 -2.09
N ASP A 421 6.67 12.54 -2.87
CA ASP A 421 7.70 13.38 -3.51
C ASP A 421 8.24 14.46 -2.54
N ARG A 422 8.77 14.01 -1.39
CA ARG A 422 9.35 14.84 -0.31
C ARG A 422 8.36 15.80 0.39
N LEU A 423 7.08 15.80 0.02
CA LEU A 423 6.01 16.54 0.71
C LEU A 423 5.48 15.71 1.87
N ARG A 424 5.54 16.24 3.09
CA ARG A 424 5.21 15.51 4.32
C ARG A 424 3.70 15.37 4.50
N ILE A 425 3.21 14.14 4.55
CA ILE A 425 1.85 13.75 4.96
C ILE A 425 1.94 13.19 6.38
N ALA A 426 1.03 13.58 7.28
CA ALA A 426 0.96 13.07 8.65
C ALA A 426 -0.44 12.61 9.04
N LEU A 427 -1.12 11.97 8.08
CA LEU A 427 -2.36 11.23 8.27
C LEU A 427 -2.06 9.73 8.39
N PRO A 428 -2.88 8.96 9.14
CA PRO A 428 -2.77 7.50 9.15
C PRO A 428 -2.90 6.89 7.76
N MET A 429 -1.97 6.03 7.39
CA MET A 429 -2.01 5.26 6.15
C MET A 429 -1.37 3.88 6.31
N LEU A 430 -1.74 2.91 5.47
CA LEU A 430 -1.12 1.58 5.47
C LEU A 430 0.37 1.70 5.11
N ALA A 431 1.19 0.84 5.72
CA ALA A 431 2.65 0.88 5.63
C ALA A 431 3.19 0.21 4.36
N ILE A 432 2.64 0.61 3.23
CA ILE A 432 2.99 0.21 1.86
C ILE A 432 4.29 0.92 1.45
N THR A 433 5.12 0.25 0.66
CA THR A 433 6.38 0.79 0.14
C THR A 433 6.44 0.57 -1.36
N THR A 434 6.34 1.67 -2.11
CA THR A 434 6.37 1.73 -3.57
C THR A 434 7.80 1.80 -4.09
N ILE A 435 8.10 1.04 -5.15
CA ILE A 435 9.43 0.95 -5.78
C ILE A 435 9.29 1.13 -7.29
N GLY A 436 10.25 1.81 -7.93
CA GLY A 436 10.31 2.04 -9.39
C GLY A 436 10.68 0.79 -10.21
N ALA A 437 10.12 -0.36 -9.86
CA ALA A 437 10.29 -1.65 -10.53
C ALA A 437 8.92 -2.11 -11.06
N GLY A 438 8.76 -2.25 -12.37
CA GLY A 438 7.55 -2.72 -13.03
C GLY A 438 7.88 -3.19 -14.44
N GLY A 439 6.87 -3.66 -15.20
CA GLY A 439 7.09 -4.16 -16.57
C GLY A 439 7.81 -3.14 -17.47
N GLY A 440 7.40 -1.87 -17.42
CA GLY A 440 8.04 -0.78 -18.16
C GLY A 440 9.33 -0.23 -17.56
N SER A 441 9.85 -0.76 -16.45
CA SER A 441 11.11 -0.25 -15.86
C SER A 441 12.29 -0.48 -16.78
N ILE A 442 13.02 0.59 -17.07
CA ILE A 442 14.05 0.65 -18.09
C ILE A 442 15.36 0.05 -17.58
N GLY A 443 16.00 -0.78 -18.39
CA GLY A 443 17.39 -1.23 -18.25
C GLY A 443 18.36 -0.19 -18.81
N TRP A 444 19.39 0.15 -18.04
CA TRP A 444 20.43 1.11 -18.45
C TRP A 444 21.75 0.83 -17.74
N ILE A 445 22.85 1.28 -18.35
CA ILE A 445 24.20 1.17 -17.77
C ILE A 445 24.56 2.49 -17.08
N ASP A 446 25.07 2.43 -15.85
CA ASP A 446 25.51 3.61 -15.11
C ASP A 446 26.94 4.07 -15.47
N GLU A 447 27.37 5.23 -14.95
CA GLU A 447 28.71 5.79 -15.17
C GLU A 447 29.85 4.88 -14.69
N GLY A 448 29.56 3.88 -13.86
CA GLY A 448 30.50 2.85 -13.40
C GLY A 448 30.50 1.58 -14.27
N GLY A 449 29.69 1.52 -15.33
CA GLY A 449 29.58 0.35 -16.21
C GLY A 449 28.66 -0.75 -15.67
N LEU A 450 27.82 -0.48 -14.66
CA LEU A 450 26.93 -1.48 -14.06
C LEU A 450 25.51 -1.40 -14.61
N LEU A 451 24.89 -2.56 -14.85
CA LEU A 451 23.48 -2.66 -15.23
C LEU A 451 22.57 -2.25 -14.07
N ARG A 452 21.62 -1.36 -14.37
CA ARG A 452 20.54 -0.90 -13.49
C ARG A 452 19.19 -1.15 -14.14
N MET A 453 18.19 -1.50 -13.33
CA MET A 453 16.79 -1.60 -13.73
C MET A 453 15.97 -0.59 -12.91
N GLY A 454 15.26 0.30 -13.59
CA GLY A 454 14.55 1.41 -12.95
C GLY A 454 15.50 2.49 -12.39
N PRO A 455 15.01 3.46 -11.59
CA PRO A 455 13.61 3.71 -11.28
C PRO A 455 12.84 4.37 -12.45
N ARG A 456 13.53 4.72 -13.55
CA ARG A 456 12.91 5.21 -14.78
C ARG A 456 12.02 4.12 -15.39
N SER A 457 10.83 4.50 -15.86
CA SER A 457 9.89 3.62 -16.57
C SER A 457 9.48 4.25 -17.91
N ALA A 458 9.27 3.41 -18.92
CA ALA A 458 8.71 3.80 -20.23
C ALA A 458 7.18 4.04 -20.18
N GLY A 459 6.54 3.73 -19.05
CA GLY A 459 5.09 3.88 -18.87
C GLY A 459 4.29 2.97 -19.80
N ALA A 460 3.19 3.50 -20.34
CA ALA A 460 2.31 2.81 -21.29
C ALA A 460 2.26 3.45 -22.69
N LEU A 461 2.81 4.66 -22.82
CA LEU A 461 3.00 5.39 -24.07
C LEU A 461 4.28 6.24 -23.92
N PRO A 462 5.34 5.99 -24.72
CA PRO A 462 5.44 4.94 -25.74
C PRO A 462 5.40 3.51 -25.18
N GLY A 463 5.81 3.30 -23.92
CA GLY A 463 5.85 1.99 -23.28
C GLY A 463 7.05 1.12 -23.70
N PRO A 464 7.07 -0.17 -23.28
CA PRO A 464 8.00 -1.19 -23.76
C PRO A 464 8.14 -1.21 -25.29
N ALA A 465 9.33 -1.55 -25.78
CA ALA A 465 9.58 -1.63 -27.22
C ALA A 465 8.70 -2.69 -27.90
N CYS A 466 8.49 -3.82 -27.22
CA CYS A 466 7.63 -4.90 -27.65
C CYS A 466 6.15 -4.52 -27.84
N TYR A 467 5.68 -3.36 -27.36
CA TYR A 467 4.31 -2.90 -27.63
C TYR A 467 4.14 -2.30 -29.03
N GLY A 468 5.23 -2.07 -29.78
CA GLY A 468 5.19 -1.52 -31.15
C GLY A 468 4.69 -0.08 -31.26
N ARG A 469 4.65 0.66 -30.13
CA ARG A 469 4.08 2.02 -30.01
C ARG A 469 5.14 3.13 -30.05
N GLY A 470 6.30 2.85 -30.64
CA GLY A 470 7.44 3.79 -30.70
C GLY A 470 8.28 3.80 -29.41
N GLY A 471 8.32 2.69 -28.67
CA GLY A 471 9.26 2.49 -27.57
C GLY A 471 10.61 2.00 -28.10
N GLU A 472 11.69 2.67 -27.72
CA GLU A 472 13.06 2.32 -28.17
C GLU A 472 13.98 1.83 -27.03
N GLN A 473 13.50 1.90 -25.79
CA GLN A 473 14.30 1.63 -24.58
C GLN A 473 14.01 0.23 -24.05
N ALA A 474 15.07 -0.50 -23.68
CA ALA A 474 14.97 -1.83 -23.10
C ALA A 474 14.22 -1.80 -21.76
N THR A 475 13.10 -2.53 -21.63
CA THR A 475 12.32 -2.64 -20.39
C THR A 475 12.28 -4.07 -19.83
N CYS A 476 11.75 -4.23 -18.62
CA CYS A 476 11.50 -5.55 -18.03
C CYS A 476 10.53 -6.40 -18.86
N THR A 477 9.50 -5.82 -19.49
CA THR A 477 8.58 -6.55 -20.38
C THR A 477 9.32 -7.05 -21.63
N ASP A 478 10.23 -6.26 -22.19
CA ASP A 478 11.06 -6.69 -23.34
C ASP A 478 11.95 -7.87 -22.96
N ALA A 479 12.61 -7.82 -21.80
CA ALA A 479 13.39 -8.93 -21.27
C ALA A 479 12.52 -10.18 -21.00
N ASN A 480 11.36 -10.03 -20.36
CA ASN A 480 10.44 -11.15 -20.09
C ASN A 480 9.93 -11.83 -21.38
N LEU A 481 9.72 -11.06 -22.46
CA LEU A 481 9.37 -11.62 -23.77
C LEU A 481 10.53 -12.41 -24.38
N LEU A 482 11.75 -11.86 -24.38
CA LEU A 482 12.95 -12.51 -24.93
C LEU A 482 13.37 -13.77 -24.14
N LEU A 483 13.04 -13.84 -22.84
CA LEU A 483 13.24 -15.02 -22.00
C LEU A 483 12.13 -16.08 -22.16
N GLY A 484 11.15 -15.86 -23.04
CA GLY A 484 10.05 -16.80 -23.32
C GLY A 484 8.91 -16.79 -22.30
N TYR A 485 8.94 -15.90 -21.31
CA TYR A 485 7.93 -15.84 -20.25
C TYR A 485 6.59 -15.23 -20.68
N LEU A 486 6.57 -14.51 -21.80
CA LEU A 486 5.37 -13.93 -22.41
C LEU A 486 5.10 -14.55 -23.78
N ASP A 487 3.84 -14.81 -24.09
CA ASP A 487 3.41 -15.17 -25.44
C ASP A 487 3.26 -13.91 -26.31
N PRO A 488 3.90 -13.81 -27.48
CA PRO A 488 3.76 -12.65 -28.36
C PRO A 488 2.38 -12.54 -29.02
N GLY A 489 1.56 -13.58 -29.04
CA GLY A 489 0.21 -13.60 -29.61
C GLY A 489 -0.94 -13.63 -28.58
N PHE A 490 -0.66 -13.84 -27.29
CA PHE A 490 -1.68 -13.97 -26.24
C PHE A 490 -1.57 -12.93 -25.11
N PHE A 491 -0.66 -11.95 -25.21
CA PHE A 491 -0.60 -10.85 -24.24
C PHE A 491 -1.92 -10.04 -24.21
N ALA A 492 -2.37 -9.68 -23.00
CA ALA A 492 -3.71 -9.12 -22.76
C ALA A 492 -4.84 -9.97 -23.40
N GLY A 493 -4.74 -11.31 -23.32
CA GLY A 493 -5.69 -12.24 -23.93
C GLY A 493 -5.66 -12.28 -25.48
N GLY A 494 -4.66 -11.65 -26.10
CA GLY A 494 -4.56 -11.47 -27.55
C GLY A 494 -5.01 -10.10 -28.06
N GLU A 495 -5.39 -9.16 -27.19
CA GLU A 495 -5.71 -7.77 -27.59
C GLU A 495 -4.48 -6.98 -28.08
N LEU A 496 -3.27 -7.39 -27.68
CA LEU A 496 -2.02 -6.77 -28.11
C LEU A 496 -0.99 -7.84 -28.50
N ALA A 497 -0.70 -7.94 -29.79
CA ALA A 497 0.46 -8.69 -30.26
C ALA A 497 1.76 -7.96 -29.88
N LEU A 498 2.77 -8.72 -29.45
CA LEU A 498 4.08 -8.18 -29.04
C LEU A 498 5.14 -8.38 -30.13
N ASP A 499 5.94 -7.34 -30.35
CA ASP A 499 7.03 -7.34 -31.32
C ASP A 499 8.35 -7.80 -30.67
N VAL A 500 8.75 -9.03 -31.02
CA VAL A 500 9.97 -9.67 -30.53
C VAL A 500 11.24 -9.04 -31.12
N ASP A 501 11.18 -8.53 -32.37
CA ASP A 501 12.33 -7.92 -33.03
C ASP A 501 12.63 -6.52 -32.48
N GLN A 502 11.59 -5.73 -32.16
CA GLN A 502 11.74 -4.46 -31.42
C GLN A 502 12.26 -4.69 -30.00
N ALA A 503 11.77 -5.70 -29.29
CA ALA A 503 12.32 -6.09 -27.98
C ALA A 503 13.82 -6.45 -28.08
N ALA A 504 14.18 -7.29 -29.05
CA ALA A 504 15.56 -7.71 -29.28
C ALA A 504 16.46 -6.53 -29.70
N ALA A 505 15.96 -5.59 -30.50
CA ALA A 505 16.68 -4.38 -30.88
C ALA A 505 16.95 -3.45 -29.68
N ALA A 506 15.93 -3.18 -28.87
CA ALA A 506 16.04 -2.32 -27.69
C ALA A 506 17.00 -2.91 -26.64
N VAL A 507 16.89 -4.20 -26.30
CA VAL A 507 17.80 -4.87 -25.35
C VAL A 507 19.23 -4.94 -25.90
N ARG A 508 19.39 -5.18 -27.22
CA ARG A 508 20.71 -5.19 -27.86
C ARG A 508 21.44 -3.85 -27.71
N GLN A 509 20.79 -2.76 -28.11
CA GLN A 509 21.40 -1.42 -28.11
C GLN A 509 21.53 -0.82 -26.70
N GLY A 510 20.53 -1.02 -25.85
CA GLY A 510 20.47 -0.41 -24.51
C GLY A 510 21.29 -1.12 -23.43
N VAL A 511 21.56 -2.43 -23.59
CA VAL A 511 22.19 -3.25 -22.54
C VAL A 511 23.27 -4.20 -23.10
N ALA A 512 22.98 -4.98 -24.15
CA ALA A 512 23.87 -6.05 -24.58
C ALA A 512 25.19 -5.53 -25.20
N GLU A 513 25.11 -4.65 -26.20
CA GLU A 513 26.27 -4.03 -26.86
C GLU A 513 27.13 -3.20 -25.88
N PRO A 514 26.56 -2.35 -24.98
CA PRO A 514 27.32 -1.67 -23.93
C PRO A 514 28.09 -2.58 -22.96
N LEU A 515 27.62 -3.81 -22.71
CA LEU A 515 28.25 -4.77 -21.79
C LEU A 515 29.11 -5.83 -22.48
N GLY A 516 29.09 -5.90 -23.82
CA GLY A 516 29.74 -6.97 -24.58
C GLY A 516 29.07 -8.34 -24.42
N LEU A 517 27.76 -8.36 -24.15
CA LEU A 517 26.94 -9.56 -24.00
C LEU A 517 26.12 -9.84 -25.28
N ASP A 518 25.60 -11.06 -25.41
CA ASP A 518 24.49 -11.33 -26.32
C ASP A 518 23.14 -10.89 -25.71
N VAL A 519 22.08 -10.93 -26.53
CA VAL A 519 20.75 -10.43 -26.18
C VAL A 519 20.03 -11.32 -25.16
N GLU A 520 20.24 -12.65 -25.21
CA GLU A 520 19.63 -13.61 -24.28
C GLU A 520 20.25 -13.41 -22.87
N ALA A 521 21.58 -13.34 -22.78
CA ALA A 521 22.31 -13.06 -21.55
C ALA A 521 22.02 -11.65 -20.97
N ALA A 522 21.88 -10.63 -21.81
CA ALA A 522 21.47 -9.29 -21.40
C ALA A 522 20.06 -9.27 -20.78
N ALA A 523 19.09 -9.95 -21.41
CA ALA A 523 17.74 -10.08 -20.87
C ALA A 523 17.72 -10.84 -19.54
N ALA A 524 18.48 -11.95 -19.43
CA ALA A 524 18.62 -12.70 -18.17
C ALA A 524 19.26 -11.85 -17.06
N GLY A 525 20.23 -10.99 -17.41
CA GLY A 525 20.82 -9.99 -16.50
C GLY A 525 19.80 -8.96 -16.02
N MET A 526 18.98 -8.40 -16.92
CA MET A 526 17.89 -7.47 -16.58
C MET A 526 16.88 -8.11 -15.62
N TYR A 527 16.43 -9.33 -15.92
CA TYR A 527 15.51 -10.10 -15.08
C TYR A 527 16.09 -10.38 -13.68
N ARG A 528 17.37 -10.80 -13.59
CA ARG A 528 18.07 -10.96 -12.30
C ARG A 528 18.13 -9.66 -11.51
N VAL A 529 18.57 -8.56 -12.11
CA VAL A 529 18.73 -7.26 -11.41
C VAL A 529 17.39 -6.71 -10.90
N ILE A 530 16.29 -6.79 -11.68
CA ILE A 530 15.00 -6.30 -11.21
C ILE A 530 14.41 -7.19 -10.08
N ASN A 531 14.59 -8.51 -10.15
CA ASN A 531 14.18 -9.43 -9.09
C ASN A 531 14.91 -9.13 -7.77
N THR A 532 16.23 -8.94 -7.82
CA THR A 532 17.04 -8.55 -6.65
C THR A 532 16.59 -7.20 -6.08
N ASN A 533 16.28 -6.20 -6.93
CA ASN A 533 15.76 -4.91 -6.48
C ASN A 533 14.40 -5.04 -5.75
N MET A 534 13.47 -5.83 -6.30
CA MET A 534 12.15 -6.06 -5.69
C MET A 534 12.25 -6.83 -4.36
N ALA A 535 13.12 -7.84 -4.29
CA ALA A 535 13.41 -8.57 -3.06
C ALA A 535 14.09 -7.68 -1.98
N HIS A 536 15.00 -6.78 -2.36
CA HIS A 536 15.51 -5.75 -1.44
C HIS A 536 14.39 -4.86 -0.90
N GLY A 537 13.42 -4.51 -1.74
CA GLY A 537 12.18 -3.84 -1.34
C GLY A 537 11.42 -4.56 -0.23
N VAL A 538 11.18 -5.86 -0.40
CA VAL A 538 10.51 -6.69 0.62
C VAL A 538 11.34 -6.78 1.91
N ARG A 539 12.68 -6.77 1.83
CA ARG A 539 13.57 -6.68 3.01
C ARG A 539 13.44 -5.34 3.75
N GLU A 540 13.00 -4.26 3.09
CA GLU A 540 12.79 -2.95 3.74
C GLU A 540 11.53 -2.91 4.61
N ILE A 541 10.47 -3.62 4.21
CA ILE A 541 9.21 -3.70 4.98
C ILE A 541 9.23 -4.79 6.07
N THR A 542 10.17 -5.73 6.00
CA THR A 542 10.32 -6.85 6.96
C THR A 542 11.56 -6.70 7.84
N VAL A 543 12.75 -6.96 7.31
CA VAL A 543 14.01 -7.06 8.07
C VAL A 543 14.36 -5.74 8.76
N LYS A 544 14.19 -4.59 8.08
CA LYS A 544 14.40 -3.25 8.71
C LYS A 544 13.41 -2.94 9.85
N ARG A 545 12.33 -3.72 10.00
CA ARG A 545 11.33 -3.61 11.08
C ARG A 545 11.45 -4.73 12.12
N GLY A 546 12.54 -5.51 12.12
CA GLY A 546 12.74 -6.62 13.05
C GLY A 546 11.89 -7.86 12.76
N VAL A 547 11.42 -8.03 11.53
CA VAL A 547 10.57 -9.16 11.11
C VAL A 547 11.34 -10.05 10.12
N ASP A 548 11.35 -11.36 10.37
CA ASP A 548 11.91 -12.33 9.43
C ASP A 548 10.89 -12.62 8.31
N PRO A 549 11.20 -12.31 7.03
CA PRO A 549 10.26 -12.54 5.94
C PRO A 549 9.88 -14.03 5.76
N ARG A 550 10.71 -14.97 6.26
CA ARG A 550 10.51 -16.41 6.10
C ARG A 550 9.38 -16.98 6.97
N GLU A 551 8.86 -16.20 7.92
CA GLU A 551 7.64 -16.53 8.68
C GLU A 551 6.35 -16.35 7.84
N PHE A 552 6.43 -15.72 6.66
CA PHE A 552 5.26 -15.24 5.90
C PHE A 552 5.19 -15.84 4.48
N PRO A 553 4.00 -16.24 3.99
CA PRO A 553 3.77 -16.46 2.57
C PRO A 553 3.75 -15.12 1.81
N LEU A 554 4.15 -15.13 0.54
CA LEU A 554 4.00 -13.98 -0.36
C LEU A 554 2.74 -14.12 -1.20
N VAL A 555 1.78 -13.21 -0.99
CA VAL A 555 0.67 -13.00 -1.92
C VAL A 555 1.15 -12.13 -3.07
N VAL A 556 0.87 -12.58 -4.29
CA VAL A 556 1.31 -11.93 -5.53
C VAL A 556 0.14 -11.26 -6.23
N ALA A 557 0.33 -10.02 -6.65
CA ALA A 557 -0.66 -9.18 -7.32
C ALA A 557 -0.05 -8.41 -8.50
N GLY A 558 -0.93 -7.75 -9.25
CA GLY A 558 -0.59 -7.02 -10.47
C GLY A 558 -0.40 -7.93 -11.67
N GLY A 559 -0.38 -7.35 -12.88
CA GLY A 559 -0.25 -8.12 -14.12
C GLY A 559 1.11 -8.78 -14.28
N ALA A 560 2.19 -8.18 -13.76
CA ALA A 560 3.56 -8.66 -13.94
C ALA A 560 4.07 -9.53 -12.78
N GLY A 561 3.52 -9.41 -11.56
CA GLY A 561 4.15 -9.96 -10.35
C GLY A 561 4.37 -11.46 -10.37
N ALA A 562 3.47 -12.21 -11.00
CA ALA A 562 3.53 -13.67 -11.08
C ALA A 562 4.69 -14.20 -11.96
N LEU A 563 5.29 -13.38 -12.83
CA LEU A 563 6.53 -13.73 -13.54
C LEU A 563 7.77 -13.67 -12.64
N HIS A 564 7.74 -12.82 -11.60
CA HIS A 564 8.90 -12.53 -10.76
C HIS A 564 8.84 -13.21 -9.38
N ALA A 565 7.66 -13.73 -9.01
CA ALA A 565 7.34 -14.29 -7.70
C ALA A 565 8.31 -15.37 -7.20
N CYS A 566 8.59 -16.41 -8.00
CA CYS A 566 9.52 -17.49 -7.60
C CYS A 566 10.93 -16.97 -7.32
N MET A 567 11.43 -16.01 -8.10
CA MET A 567 12.77 -15.46 -7.90
C MET A 567 12.85 -14.54 -6.67
N ILE A 568 11.80 -13.74 -6.42
CA ILE A 568 11.67 -12.98 -5.17
C ILE A 568 11.60 -13.92 -3.96
N ALA A 569 10.86 -15.03 -4.06
CA ALA A 569 10.76 -16.02 -3.00
C ALA A 569 12.10 -16.73 -2.71
N LEU A 570 12.88 -17.07 -3.74
CA LEU A 570 14.20 -17.69 -3.58
C LEU A 570 15.21 -16.74 -2.93
N GLU A 571 15.28 -15.48 -3.38
CA GLU A 571 16.16 -14.44 -2.82
C GLU A 571 15.82 -14.11 -1.35
N LEU A 572 14.57 -14.28 -0.94
CA LEU A 572 14.10 -14.05 0.44
C LEU A 572 14.05 -15.32 1.30
N GLY A 573 14.13 -16.51 0.70
CA GLY A 573 13.98 -17.81 1.38
C GLY A 573 12.55 -18.12 1.86
N LEU A 574 11.52 -17.63 1.17
CA LEU A 574 10.12 -17.76 1.61
C LEU A 574 9.60 -19.21 1.54
N PRO A 575 8.67 -19.61 2.42
CA PRO A 575 8.14 -20.97 2.46
C PRO A 575 7.17 -21.28 1.30
N SER A 576 6.35 -20.30 0.91
CA SER A 576 5.31 -20.45 -0.12
C SER A 576 4.87 -19.13 -0.75
N LEU A 577 4.19 -19.25 -1.88
CA LEU A 577 3.58 -18.15 -2.65
C LEU A 577 2.08 -18.42 -2.80
N VAL A 578 1.27 -17.36 -2.85
CA VAL A 578 -0.15 -17.45 -3.24
C VAL A 578 -0.40 -16.47 -4.39
N MET A 579 -0.82 -16.97 -5.54
CA MET A 579 -1.31 -16.18 -6.66
C MET A 579 -2.84 -16.36 -6.77
N PRO A 580 -3.65 -15.36 -6.39
CA PRO A 580 -5.10 -15.41 -6.54
C PRO A 580 -5.54 -15.47 -8.02
N PRO A 581 -6.74 -16.00 -8.33
CA PRO A 581 -7.32 -15.96 -9.68
C PRO A 581 -7.68 -14.53 -10.16
N THR A 582 -7.47 -13.54 -9.30
CA THR A 582 -7.77 -12.11 -9.48
C THR A 582 -6.52 -11.24 -9.25
N ALA A 583 -5.32 -11.83 -9.27
CA ALA A 583 -4.05 -11.16 -8.95
C ALA A 583 -3.88 -9.82 -9.70
N SER A 584 -4.20 -9.78 -11.00
CA SER A 584 -4.13 -8.61 -11.87
C SER A 584 -4.99 -7.41 -11.47
N VAL A 585 -6.00 -7.63 -10.62
CA VAL A 585 -6.98 -6.64 -10.13
C VAL A 585 -7.18 -6.73 -8.60
N LEU A 586 -6.18 -7.26 -7.88
CA LEU A 586 -6.35 -7.64 -6.46
C LEU A 586 -6.74 -6.45 -5.57
N CYS A 587 -6.28 -5.25 -5.89
CA CYS A 587 -6.67 -4.03 -5.19
C CYS A 587 -8.17 -3.69 -5.35
N ALA A 588 -8.75 -3.89 -6.54
CA ALA A 588 -10.20 -3.75 -6.77
C ALA A 588 -11.02 -4.84 -6.04
N VAL A 589 -10.51 -6.08 -5.94
CA VAL A 589 -11.10 -7.10 -5.05
C VAL A 589 -11.07 -6.61 -3.60
N GLY A 590 -9.91 -6.08 -3.18
CA GLY A 590 -9.66 -5.57 -1.83
C GLY A 590 -10.60 -4.45 -1.41
N MET A 591 -10.95 -3.54 -2.33
CA MET A 591 -11.93 -2.48 -2.11
C MET A 591 -13.31 -3.02 -1.70
N LEU A 592 -13.82 -4.08 -2.36
CA LEU A 592 -15.06 -4.75 -1.91
C LEU A 592 -14.92 -5.50 -0.58
N ARG A 593 -13.69 -5.63 -0.06
CA ARG A 593 -13.37 -6.29 1.22
C ARG A 593 -12.99 -5.31 2.34
N SER A 594 -12.83 -4.02 2.07
CA SER A 594 -12.61 -2.99 3.11
C SER A 594 -13.85 -2.75 3.98
N ASP A 595 -13.59 -2.37 5.23
CA ASP A 595 -14.60 -1.82 6.16
C ASP A 595 -14.64 -0.29 6.02
N LEU A 596 -15.74 0.35 6.45
CA LEU A 596 -15.72 1.80 6.59
C LEU A 596 -14.83 2.14 7.79
N ALA A 597 -13.96 3.16 7.70
CA ALA A 597 -13.06 3.49 8.80
C ALA A 597 -12.71 4.98 8.90
N HIS A 598 -13.08 5.59 10.03
CA HIS A 598 -12.74 6.97 10.37
C HIS A 598 -11.70 7.02 11.49
N ASP A 599 -10.55 7.62 11.20
CA ASP A 599 -9.47 7.86 12.17
C ASP A 599 -9.60 9.25 12.81
N PHE A 600 -9.55 9.30 14.13
CA PHE A 600 -9.54 10.52 14.94
C PHE A 600 -8.24 10.59 15.74
N LEU A 601 -7.48 11.66 15.54
CA LEU A 601 -6.22 11.92 16.23
C LEU A 601 -6.33 13.24 17.00
N ARG A 602 -5.86 13.26 18.25
CA ARG A 602 -5.82 14.44 19.13
C ARG A 602 -4.51 14.44 19.92
N SER A 603 -3.77 15.53 19.95
CA SER A 603 -2.70 15.69 20.94
C SER A 603 -3.27 15.97 22.34
N TYR A 604 -2.80 15.23 23.34
CA TYR A 604 -2.95 15.58 24.76
C TYR A 604 -1.58 15.36 25.40
N VAL A 605 -0.76 16.41 25.38
CA VAL A 605 0.64 16.36 25.82
C VAL A 605 0.71 16.53 27.33
N CYS A 606 1.04 15.46 28.06
CA CYS A 606 1.20 15.47 29.51
C CYS A 606 2.08 14.30 30.00
N ARG A 607 2.65 14.47 31.18
CA ARG A 607 3.38 13.42 31.90
C ARG A 607 2.43 12.44 32.57
N PHE A 608 2.88 11.20 32.82
CA PHE A 608 2.07 10.20 33.52
C PHE A 608 1.75 10.60 34.97
N SER A 609 2.62 11.36 35.66
CA SER A 609 2.30 11.93 36.98
C SER A 609 1.25 13.06 36.95
N GLU A 610 0.95 13.62 35.76
CA GLU A 610 0.03 14.74 35.54
C GLU A 610 -1.21 14.34 34.71
N LEU A 611 -1.42 13.04 34.48
CA LEU A 611 -2.38 12.50 33.52
C LEU A 611 -3.82 12.44 34.10
N ASP A 612 -4.70 13.34 33.65
CA ASP A 612 -6.14 13.21 33.91
C ASP A 612 -6.71 12.09 33.02
N ILE A 613 -6.78 10.88 33.57
CA ILE A 613 -7.40 9.72 32.88
C ILE A 613 -8.90 9.96 32.58
N GLY A 614 -9.57 10.84 33.32
CA GLY A 614 -10.91 11.32 32.98
C GLY A 614 -10.92 12.18 31.72
N ARG A 615 -9.87 12.96 31.44
CA ARG A 615 -9.69 13.69 30.17
C ARG A 615 -9.40 12.72 29.02
N VAL A 616 -8.56 11.70 29.25
CA VAL A 616 -8.33 10.62 28.26
C VAL A 616 -9.66 9.96 27.89
N ARG A 617 -10.49 9.64 28.89
CA ARG A 617 -11.82 9.06 28.70
C ARG A 617 -12.76 9.98 27.90
N ARG A 618 -12.89 11.27 28.28
CA ARG A 618 -13.71 12.24 27.54
C ARG A 618 -13.27 12.38 26.07
N LEU A 619 -11.96 12.48 25.82
CA LEU A 619 -11.42 12.56 24.45
C LEU A 619 -11.69 11.28 23.62
N TYR A 620 -11.68 10.10 24.26
CA TYR A 620 -12.12 8.86 23.61
C TYR A 620 -13.64 8.87 23.33
N GLU A 621 -14.46 9.23 24.32
CA GLU A 621 -15.94 9.27 24.21
C GLU A 621 -16.39 10.25 23.11
N GLU A 622 -15.81 11.44 23.04
CA GLU A 622 -16.05 12.44 21.99
C GLU A 622 -15.72 11.89 20.59
N ALA A 623 -14.56 11.24 20.43
CA ALA A 623 -14.11 10.69 19.15
C ALA A 623 -14.91 9.45 18.73
N ALA A 624 -15.26 8.56 19.67
CA ALA A 624 -16.09 7.40 19.43
C ALA A 624 -17.52 7.81 19.05
N ALA A 625 -18.12 8.78 19.75
CA ALA A 625 -19.43 9.32 19.41
C ALA A 625 -19.47 9.97 18.02
N HIS A 626 -18.43 10.74 17.66
CA HIS A 626 -18.30 11.33 16.33
C HIS A 626 -18.19 10.25 15.25
N GLY A 627 -17.33 9.25 15.44
CA GLY A 627 -17.17 8.14 14.50
C GLY A 627 -18.43 7.28 14.38
N ALA A 628 -19.14 7.04 15.47
CA ALA A 628 -20.42 6.33 15.45
C ALA A 628 -21.51 7.11 14.70
N ALA A 629 -21.56 8.44 14.86
CA ALA A 629 -22.49 9.30 14.12
C ALA A 629 -22.21 9.30 12.61
N GLN A 630 -20.94 9.38 12.19
CA GLN A 630 -20.56 9.27 10.78
C GLN A 630 -20.92 7.89 10.22
N LEU A 631 -20.52 6.80 10.86
CA LEU A 631 -20.81 5.44 10.40
C LEU A 631 -22.33 5.14 10.36
N ALA A 632 -23.12 5.73 11.26
CA ALA A 632 -24.58 5.62 11.23
C ALA A 632 -25.20 6.38 10.04
N ALA A 633 -24.69 7.57 9.70
CA ALA A 633 -25.09 8.30 8.50
C ALA A 633 -24.68 7.56 7.20
N GLU A 634 -23.59 6.79 7.25
CA GLU A 634 -23.13 5.90 6.19
C GLU A 634 -23.85 4.53 6.19
N GLY A 635 -24.90 4.35 7.00
CA GLY A 635 -25.81 3.21 6.98
C GLY A 635 -25.39 2.01 7.82
N ILE A 636 -24.37 2.13 8.66
CA ILE A 636 -23.90 1.04 9.54
C ILE A 636 -24.72 1.01 10.84
N ALA A 637 -25.38 -0.13 11.10
CA ALA A 637 -26.08 -0.37 12.35
C ALA A 637 -25.12 -0.43 13.55
N ALA A 638 -25.49 0.15 14.69
CA ALA A 638 -24.62 0.30 15.87
C ALA A 638 -23.92 -0.99 16.33
N GLY A 639 -24.61 -2.15 16.29
CA GLY A 639 -24.03 -3.46 16.60
C GLY A 639 -22.99 -4.00 15.59
N ARG A 640 -22.61 -3.19 14.59
CA ARG A 640 -21.54 -3.45 13.61
C ARG A 640 -20.47 -2.35 13.63
N ILE A 641 -20.53 -1.44 14.61
CA ILE A 641 -19.52 -0.39 14.84
C ILE A 641 -18.55 -0.88 15.91
N GLU A 642 -17.26 -0.70 15.66
CA GLU A 642 -16.17 -1.09 16.53
C GLU A 642 -15.23 0.10 16.71
N HIS A 643 -14.78 0.37 17.94
CA HIS A 643 -13.83 1.45 18.23
C HIS A 643 -12.54 0.85 18.79
N THR A 644 -11.40 1.28 18.25
CA THR A 644 -10.08 0.89 18.76
C THR A 644 -9.30 2.11 19.20
N LEU A 645 -8.63 2.02 20.35
CA LEU A 645 -7.89 3.09 20.98
C LEU A 645 -6.38 2.78 20.96
N HIS A 646 -5.59 3.76 20.53
CA HIS A 646 -4.14 3.73 20.69
C HIS A 646 -3.66 5.03 21.35
N LEU A 647 -2.62 4.94 22.17
CA LEU A 647 -1.94 6.08 22.79
C LEU A 647 -0.54 6.20 22.21
N ASP A 648 -0.18 7.40 21.73
CA ASP A 648 1.20 7.72 21.33
C ASP A 648 1.98 8.11 22.59
N LEU A 649 2.85 7.21 23.04
CA LEU A 649 3.59 7.28 24.29
C LEU A 649 5.10 7.37 24.02
N ARG A 650 5.85 7.97 24.94
CA ARG A 650 7.32 7.98 24.91
C ARG A 650 7.93 8.09 26.30
N TYR A 651 9.21 7.77 26.44
CA TYR A 651 9.97 8.19 27.61
C TYR A 651 10.22 9.71 27.56
N ALA A 652 10.16 10.39 28.70
CA ALA A 652 10.42 11.81 28.79
C ALA A 652 11.78 12.18 28.17
N LYS A 653 11.81 13.29 27.42
CA LYS A 653 12.93 13.78 26.60
C LYS A 653 13.22 12.99 25.30
N GLN A 654 12.58 11.85 25.01
CA GLN A 654 12.67 11.25 23.67
C GLN A 654 12.02 12.18 22.62
N TYR A 655 12.52 12.14 21.38
CA TYR A 655 11.90 12.89 20.28
C TYR A 655 10.73 12.17 19.62
N HIS A 656 10.75 10.83 19.56
CA HIS A 656 9.76 10.01 18.85
C HIS A 656 8.81 9.29 19.82
N GLU A 657 7.63 8.95 19.31
CA GLU A 657 6.55 8.26 19.99
C GLU A 657 6.40 6.81 19.52
N VAL A 658 5.95 5.92 20.41
CA VAL A 658 5.46 4.56 20.10
C VAL A 658 3.93 4.58 20.24
N SER A 659 3.22 4.12 19.20
CA SER A 659 1.77 3.96 19.21
C SER A 659 1.39 2.64 19.87
N VAL A 660 0.80 2.69 21.07
CA VAL A 660 0.47 1.54 21.90
C VAL A 660 -1.04 1.27 21.87
N PRO A 661 -1.52 0.06 21.51
CA PRO A 661 -2.94 -0.28 21.59
C PRO A 661 -3.37 -0.41 23.07
N VAL A 662 -4.48 0.21 23.44
CA VAL A 662 -5.00 0.21 24.82
C VAL A 662 -6.49 -0.12 24.84
N GLY A 663 -6.87 -1.13 25.62
CA GLY A 663 -8.27 -1.48 25.85
C GLY A 663 -9.01 -0.38 26.62
N ILE A 664 -10.26 -0.08 26.23
CA ILE A 664 -11.07 0.94 26.92
C ILE A 664 -11.28 0.60 28.41
N ASP A 665 -11.33 -0.69 28.73
CA ASP A 665 -11.42 -1.22 30.10
C ASP A 665 -10.23 -0.82 30.98
N VAL A 666 -9.04 -0.59 30.40
CA VAL A 666 -7.84 -0.09 31.09
C VAL A 666 -8.02 1.38 31.48
N ILE A 667 -8.58 2.19 30.57
CA ILE A 667 -8.93 3.60 30.80
C ILE A 667 -10.11 3.75 31.78
N GLU A 668 -11.06 2.82 31.76
CA GLU A 668 -12.18 2.75 32.70
C GLU A 668 -11.71 2.47 34.13
N ARG A 669 -10.78 1.52 34.30
CA ARG A 669 -10.15 1.20 35.60
C ARG A 669 -9.21 2.28 36.14
N GLY A 670 -8.62 3.11 35.27
CA GLY A 670 -7.56 4.04 35.67
C GLY A 670 -6.17 3.39 35.78
N ASP A 671 -5.96 2.30 35.04
CA ASP A 671 -4.83 1.38 35.17
C ASP A 671 -3.58 1.90 34.43
N LEU A 672 -2.93 2.92 35.00
CA LEU A 672 -1.74 3.56 34.42
C LEU A 672 -0.53 2.62 34.35
N GLU A 673 -0.40 1.70 35.31
CA GLU A 673 0.66 0.68 35.32
C GLU A 673 0.48 -0.31 34.16
N GLY A 674 -0.76 -0.74 33.88
CA GLY A 674 -1.09 -1.55 32.70
C GLY A 674 -0.75 -0.85 31.38
N ILE A 675 -0.99 0.47 31.27
CA ILE A 675 -0.63 1.28 30.10
C ILE A 675 0.91 1.39 29.97
N ALA A 676 1.62 1.66 31.06
CA ALA A 676 3.08 1.71 31.07
C ALA A 676 3.69 0.35 30.66
N ALA A 677 3.19 -0.75 31.22
CA ALA A 677 3.63 -2.10 30.88
C ALA A 677 3.34 -2.48 29.41
N LEU A 678 2.24 -1.99 28.81
CA LEU A 678 1.99 -2.10 27.37
C LEU A 678 3.04 -1.33 26.56
N PHE A 679 3.39 -0.10 26.96
CA PHE A 679 4.44 0.70 26.31
C PHE A 679 5.82 0.06 26.40
N HIS A 680 6.25 -0.42 27.58
CA HIS A 680 7.57 -1.04 27.76
C HIS A 680 7.74 -2.25 26.83
N ARG A 681 6.73 -3.13 26.74
CA ARG A 681 6.74 -4.29 25.82
C ARG A 681 6.84 -3.88 24.34
N GLU A 682 6.08 -2.87 23.91
CA GLU A 682 6.15 -2.41 22.52
C GLU A 682 7.45 -1.66 22.21
N HIS A 683 8.05 -0.99 23.19
CA HIS A 683 9.36 -0.34 23.06
C HIS A 683 10.49 -1.38 22.94
N ASP A 684 10.50 -2.42 23.78
CA ASP A 684 11.44 -3.54 23.66
C ASP A 684 11.28 -4.28 22.32
N ARG A 685 10.03 -4.59 21.93
CA ARG A 685 9.71 -5.24 20.65
C ARG A 685 10.15 -4.44 19.41
N LEU A 686 10.32 -3.12 19.53
CA LEU A 686 10.76 -2.24 18.43
C LEU A 686 12.25 -1.90 18.46
N TYR A 687 12.88 -1.85 19.64
CA TYR A 687 14.23 -1.31 19.81
C TYR A 687 15.21 -2.24 20.54
N GLY A 688 14.76 -3.39 21.07
CA GLY A 688 15.57 -4.34 21.82
C GLY A 688 15.99 -3.88 23.22
N TYR A 689 15.26 -2.91 23.79
CA TYR A 689 15.35 -2.52 25.19
C TYR A 689 14.09 -1.77 25.64
N ASP A 690 13.82 -1.77 26.95
CA ASP A 690 12.97 -0.80 27.63
C ASP A 690 13.71 -0.16 28.83
N LEU A 691 13.02 0.69 29.61
CA LEU A 691 13.54 1.36 30.80
C LEU A 691 12.57 1.21 32.00
N ALA A 692 11.82 0.12 32.09
CA ALA A 692 10.84 -0.13 33.16
C ALA A 692 11.48 -0.19 34.56
N ASP A 693 12.74 -0.66 34.64
CA ASP A 693 13.55 -0.71 35.87
C ASP A 693 14.17 0.65 36.28
N GLY A 694 13.79 1.76 35.64
CA GLY A 694 14.40 3.08 35.89
C GLY A 694 13.40 4.22 36.06
N ASP A 695 13.83 5.31 36.71
CA ASP A 695 13.03 6.51 37.04
C ASP A 695 12.63 7.37 35.81
N THR A 696 12.56 6.79 34.62
CA THR A 696 12.32 7.51 33.36
C THR A 696 10.82 7.61 33.09
N GLU A 697 10.22 8.67 33.62
CA GLU A 697 8.80 9.02 33.44
C GLU A 697 8.32 8.97 31.98
N LEU A 698 7.06 8.54 31.78
CA LEU A 698 6.40 8.50 30.48
C LEU A 698 5.64 9.80 30.17
N GLU A 699 5.61 10.17 28.90
CA GLU A 699 4.79 11.25 28.36
C GLU A 699 3.75 10.69 27.38
N LEU A 700 2.48 11.01 27.60
CA LEU A 700 1.43 10.89 26.58
C LEU A 700 1.57 12.09 25.65
N ILE A 701 1.54 11.83 24.34
CA ILE A 701 1.58 12.89 23.31
C ILE A 701 0.26 12.97 22.55
N ASN A 702 -0.27 11.83 22.07
CA ASN A 702 -1.53 11.79 21.32
C ASN A 702 -2.42 10.62 21.72
N LEU A 703 -3.72 10.80 21.48
CA LEU A 703 -4.75 9.78 21.52
C LEU A 703 -5.30 9.56 20.10
N ARG A 704 -5.40 8.29 19.70
CA ARG A 704 -5.94 7.82 18.41
C ARG A 704 -7.17 6.96 18.66
N VAL A 705 -8.30 7.31 18.06
CA VAL A 705 -9.48 6.44 17.99
C VAL A 705 -9.76 6.13 16.53
N ARG A 706 -9.76 4.85 16.16
CA ARG A 706 -10.23 4.39 14.84
C ARG A 706 -11.60 3.75 15.02
N SER A 707 -12.60 4.31 14.36
CA SER A 707 -13.98 3.81 14.35
C SER A 707 -14.22 3.04 13.06
N ILE A 708 -14.61 1.77 13.16
CA ILE A 708 -14.71 0.81 12.06
C ILE A 708 -16.17 0.36 11.90
N GLY A 709 -16.74 0.58 10.72
CA GLY A 709 -18.06 0.07 10.34
C GLY A 709 -17.94 -1.24 9.56
N ARG A 710 -18.24 -2.36 10.22
CA ARG A 710 -18.03 -3.71 9.66
C ARG A 710 -18.99 -4.00 8.50
N THR A 711 -18.51 -4.09 7.26
CA THR A 711 -19.32 -4.33 6.05
C THR A 711 -19.53 -5.82 5.75
N THR A 712 -20.60 -6.17 5.01
CA THR A 712 -20.82 -7.56 4.57
C THR A 712 -20.01 -7.83 3.31
N LYS A 713 -18.90 -8.56 3.47
CA LYS A 713 -17.95 -8.91 2.40
C LYS A 713 -18.57 -9.87 1.39
N PRO A 714 -18.16 -9.84 0.11
CA PRO A 714 -18.32 -10.99 -0.78
C PRO A 714 -17.66 -12.24 -0.17
N PRO A 715 -18.30 -13.42 -0.17
CA PRO A 715 -17.59 -14.67 0.04
C PRO A 715 -16.58 -14.88 -1.10
N LEU A 716 -15.52 -15.66 -0.85
CA LEU A 716 -14.79 -16.29 -1.97
C LEU A 716 -15.67 -17.43 -2.51
N VAL A 717 -15.55 -17.70 -3.80
CA VAL A 717 -16.23 -18.84 -4.43
C VAL A 717 -15.47 -20.10 -4.05
N GLU A 718 -16.18 -21.14 -3.60
CA GLU A 718 -15.62 -22.49 -3.46
C GLU A 718 -16.01 -23.32 -4.69
N ILE A 719 -15.00 -23.86 -5.37
CA ILE A 719 -15.15 -24.71 -6.55
C ILE A 719 -14.70 -26.13 -6.17
N PRO A 720 -15.52 -27.19 -6.45
CA PRO A 720 -15.16 -28.56 -6.13
C PRO A 720 -13.87 -29.03 -6.79
N ALA A 721 -13.08 -29.84 -6.08
CA ALA A 721 -11.86 -30.45 -6.62
C ALA A 721 -12.18 -31.43 -7.76
N GLY A 722 -11.41 -31.34 -8.85
CA GLY A 722 -11.47 -32.27 -9.98
C GLY A 722 -10.53 -33.45 -9.80
N GLY A 723 -9.23 -33.17 -9.72
CA GLY A 723 -8.16 -34.16 -9.60
C GLY A 723 -6.78 -33.50 -9.69
N GLU A 724 -5.70 -34.27 -9.53
CA GLU A 724 -4.34 -33.70 -9.52
C GLU A 724 -3.76 -33.45 -10.93
N ASP A 725 -4.27 -34.15 -11.95
CA ASP A 725 -3.78 -34.08 -13.33
C ASP A 725 -4.15 -32.74 -14.02
N PRO A 726 -3.17 -31.89 -14.40
CA PRO A 726 -3.39 -30.66 -15.15
C PRO A 726 -3.45 -30.86 -16.67
N GLY A 727 -3.33 -32.09 -17.19
CA GLY A 727 -3.14 -32.38 -18.61
C GLY A 727 -4.25 -31.86 -19.53
N ALA A 728 -5.47 -31.68 -19.01
CA ALA A 728 -6.58 -31.06 -19.74
C ALA A 728 -6.39 -29.54 -20.01
N ALA A 729 -5.46 -28.89 -19.30
CA ALA A 729 -5.12 -27.48 -19.45
C ALA A 729 -3.79 -27.24 -20.20
N LEU A 730 -3.09 -28.30 -20.65
CA LEU A 730 -1.82 -28.16 -21.36
C LEU A 730 -2.02 -27.54 -22.75
N LYS A 731 -1.50 -26.33 -22.96
CA LYS A 731 -1.53 -25.61 -24.26
C LYS A 731 -0.44 -26.12 -25.21
N GLY A 732 0.70 -26.54 -24.67
CA GLY A 732 1.87 -26.98 -25.43
C GLY A 732 3.17 -26.76 -24.63
N GLU A 733 4.27 -26.61 -25.35
CA GLU A 733 5.61 -26.34 -24.81
C GLU A 733 6.16 -25.05 -25.43
N ARG A 734 7.04 -24.33 -24.69
CA ARG A 734 7.75 -23.14 -25.19
C ARG A 734 9.19 -23.11 -24.69
N ARG A 735 10.15 -22.79 -25.57
CA ARG A 735 11.53 -22.47 -25.19
C ARG A 735 11.55 -21.22 -24.30
N ALA A 736 11.93 -21.37 -23.04
CA ALA A 736 12.05 -20.28 -22.07
C ALA A 736 13.30 -20.44 -21.18
N PHE A 737 13.76 -19.35 -20.58
CA PHE A 737 14.94 -19.35 -19.73
C PHE A 737 14.64 -19.89 -18.33
N VAL A 738 15.37 -20.91 -17.88
CA VAL A 738 15.26 -21.52 -16.55
C VAL A 738 16.37 -20.93 -15.65
N PRO A 739 16.05 -20.03 -14.69
CA PRO A 739 17.08 -19.32 -13.93
C PRO A 739 17.97 -20.21 -13.05
N GLU A 740 17.47 -21.37 -12.64
CA GLU A 740 18.22 -22.39 -11.90
C GLU A 740 19.22 -23.20 -12.75
N GLU A 741 19.05 -23.22 -14.08
CA GLU A 741 19.94 -23.93 -15.03
C GLU A 741 20.87 -22.99 -15.80
N ASP A 742 20.64 -21.68 -15.70
CA ASP A 742 21.36 -20.61 -16.43
C ASP A 742 21.30 -20.77 -17.97
N GLY A 743 20.20 -21.35 -18.47
CA GLY A 743 20.00 -21.64 -19.89
C GLY A 743 18.53 -21.74 -20.29
N PHE A 744 18.26 -22.07 -21.55
CA PHE A 744 16.92 -22.26 -22.08
C PHE A 744 16.54 -23.73 -22.19
N ALA A 745 15.31 -24.05 -21.80
CA ALA A 745 14.68 -25.35 -22.00
C ALA A 745 13.29 -25.16 -22.62
N ASP A 746 12.78 -26.19 -23.31
CA ASP A 746 11.37 -26.26 -23.68
C ASP A 746 10.55 -26.67 -22.45
N ILE A 747 9.64 -25.80 -22.01
CA ILE A 747 8.86 -25.99 -20.77
C ILE A 747 7.35 -25.99 -21.04
N SER A 748 6.60 -26.74 -20.24
CA SER A 748 5.15 -26.87 -20.35
C SER A 748 4.43 -25.54 -20.12
N VAL A 749 3.47 -25.22 -20.99
CA VAL A 749 2.60 -24.05 -20.90
C VAL A 749 1.15 -24.49 -20.68
N TYR A 750 0.53 -24.01 -19.60
CA TYR A 750 -0.84 -24.35 -19.21
C TYR A 750 -1.78 -23.14 -19.33
N ASP A 751 -3.05 -23.40 -19.66
CA ASP A 751 -4.14 -22.43 -19.60
C ASP A 751 -4.66 -22.34 -18.15
N GLY A 752 -4.36 -21.23 -17.48
CA GLY A 752 -4.79 -20.95 -16.11
C GLY A 752 -6.27 -20.58 -15.95
N HIS A 753 -7.07 -20.64 -17.02
CA HIS A 753 -8.53 -20.68 -16.97
C HIS A 753 -9.11 -22.10 -17.13
N ALA A 754 -8.33 -23.05 -17.68
CA ALA A 754 -8.70 -24.46 -17.80
C ALA A 754 -8.26 -25.32 -16.60
N LEU A 755 -7.34 -24.82 -15.77
CA LEU A 755 -6.92 -25.49 -14.53
C LEU A 755 -8.06 -25.58 -13.49
N CYS A 756 -8.22 -26.77 -12.91
CA CYS A 756 -9.23 -27.08 -11.90
C CYS A 756 -8.64 -27.17 -10.49
N PRO A 757 -9.41 -26.85 -9.43
CA PRO A 757 -9.02 -27.13 -8.04
C PRO A 757 -8.54 -28.57 -7.83
N GLY A 758 -7.42 -28.70 -7.13
CA GLY A 758 -6.70 -29.96 -6.93
C GLY A 758 -5.53 -30.17 -7.89
N ASN A 759 -5.53 -29.55 -9.08
CA ASN A 759 -4.47 -29.71 -10.09
C ASN A 759 -3.09 -29.33 -9.54
N VAL A 760 -2.05 -30.06 -9.98
CA VAL A 760 -0.64 -29.83 -9.62
C VAL A 760 0.20 -29.61 -10.86
N VAL A 761 0.88 -28.47 -10.94
CA VAL A 761 1.83 -28.11 -12.00
C VAL A 761 3.23 -28.05 -11.42
N THR A 762 4.06 -29.02 -11.79
CA THR A 762 5.46 -29.13 -11.36
C THR A 762 6.34 -28.27 -12.27
N GLY A 763 7.10 -27.31 -11.71
CA GLY A 763 8.01 -26.47 -12.49
C GLY A 763 9.26 -27.22 -13.00
N PRO A 764 9.98 -26.71 -14.01
CA PRO A 764 9.77 -25.42 -14.65
C PRO A 764 8.57 -25.44 -15.61
N ALA A 765 7.66 -24.47 -15.46
CA ALA A 765 6.43 -24.37 -16.25
C ALA A 765 5.87 -22.93 -16.27
N LEU A 766 5.04 -22.64 -17.26
CA LEU A 766 4.26 -21.40 -17.35
C LEU A 766 2.76 -21.69 -17.19
N ILE A 767 2.06 -20.89 -16.39
CA ILE A 767 0.59 -20.88 -16.30
C ILE A 767 0.11 -19.53 -16.82
N GLU A 768 -0.52 -19.52 -17.99
CA GLU A 768 -0.92 -18.31 -18.70
C GLU A 768 -2.40 -18.01 -18.49
N ARG A 769 -2.70 -16.73 -18.28
CA ARG A 769 -4.07 -16.21 -18.18
C ARG A 769 -4.15 -14.93 -19.02
N ALA A 770 -5.35 -14.50 -19.38
CA ALA A 770 -5.52 -13.30 -20.21
C ALA A 770 -4.95 -12.02 -19.55
N ASP A 771 -4.84 -12.01 -18.22
CA ASP A 771 -4.55 -10.85 -17.38
C ASP A 771 -3.15 -10.86 -16.73
N THR A 772 -2.47 -12.02 -16.72
CA THR A 772 -1.14 -12.22 -16.09
C THR A 772 -0.57 -13.60 -16.48
N THR A 773 0.72 -13.83 -16.27
CA THR A 773 1.36 -15.15 -16.44
C THR A 773 2.19 -15.48 -15.21
N LEU A 774 2.10 -16.71 -14.74
CA LEU A 774 2.87 -17.25 -13.62
C LEU A 774 4.01 -18.12 -14.14
N PHE A 775 5.24 -17.79 -13.73
CA PHE A 775 6.39 -18.67 -13.91
C PHE A 775 6.56 -19.54 -12.66
N VAL A 776 6.29 -20.84 -12.80
CA VAL A 776 6.58 -21.85 -11.77
C VAL A 776 8.00 -22.33 -12.01
N SER A 777 8.97 -21.83 -11.25
CA SER A 777 10.39 -22.17 -11.48
C SER A 777 10.73 -23.62 -11.10
N ALA A 778 11.90 -24.13 -11.51
CA ALA A 778 12.28 -25.52 -11.28
C ALA A 778 12.28 -25.92 -9.78
N SER A 779 12.45 -24.94 -8.89
CA SER A 779 12.40 -25.08 -7.42
C SER A 779 10.99 -25.28 -6.83
N PHE A 780 9.91 -25.05 -7.58
CA PHE A 780 8.53 -25.01 -7.07
C PHE A 780 7.58 -25.98 -7.78
N GLU A 781 6.55 -26.40 -7.05
CA GLU A 781 5.29 -26.90 -7.63
C GLU A 781 4.15 -25.93 -7.28
N ALA A 782 3.17 -25.81 -8.17
CA ALA A 782 1.96 -25.02 -7.99
C ALA A 782 0.76 -25.94 -7.85
N ARG A 783 -0.01 -25.82 -6.77
CA ARG A 783 -1.28 -26.53 -6.57
C ARG A 783 -2.45 -25.54 -6.58
N VAL A 784 -3.49 -25.89 -7.33
CA VAL A 784 -4.71 -25.07 -7.43
C VAL A 784 -5.62 -25.35 -6.24
N ASP A 785 -5.98 -24.32 -5.47
CA ASP A 785 -6.85 -24.44 -4.29
C ASP A 785 -8.35 -24.44 -4.63
N SER A 786 -9.20 -24.57 -3.61
CA SER A 786 -10.68 -24.53 -3.73
C SER A 786 -11.25 -23.18 -4.19
N HIS A 787 -10.44 -22.14 -4.30
CA HIS A 787 -10.79 -20.80 -4.75
C HIS A 787 -10.12 -20.43 -6.08
N SER A 788 -9.50 -21.39 -6.77
CA SER A 788 -8.69 -21.21 -7.98
C SER A 788 -7.44 -20.34 -7.82
N SER A 789 -6.94 -20.17 -6.59
CA SER A 789 -5.60 -19.63 -6.33
C SER A 789 -4.54 -20.68 -6.66
N CYS A 790 -3.43 -20.27 -7.26
CA CYS A 790 -2.22 -21.10 -7.33
C CYS A 790 -1.41 -20.91 -6.03
N LEU A 791 -1.40 -21.91 -5.17
CA LEU A 791 -0.51 -22.03 -4.01
C LEU A 791 0.79 -22.68 -4.50
N LEU A 792 1.92 -21.97 -4.46
CA LEU A 792 3.21 -22.57 -4.80
C LEU A 792 3.98 -22.93 -3.54
N THR A 793 4.50 -24.14 -3.50
CA THR A 793 5.36 -24.66 -2.43
C THR A 793 6.70 -25.07 -3.01
N ARG A 794 7.78 -24.77 -2.29
CA ARG A 794 9.12 -25.21 -2.66
C ARG A 794 9.19 -26.74 -2.56
N LYS A 795 9.76 -27.40 -3.56
CA LYS A 795 9.96 -28.86 -3.56
C LYS A 795 10.93 -29.26 -2.46
N GLU A 796 10.67 -30.40 -1.81
CA GLU A 796 11.68 -31.07 -0.99
C GLU A 796 12.77 -31.67 -1.90
N THR A 797 14.04 -31.37 -1.60
CA THR A 797 15.24 -31.81 -2.32
C THR A 797 16.11 -32.72 -1.47
#